data_AF-A0AAJ3FFA9-F1
#
_entry.id   AF-A0AAJ3FFA9-F1
#
_cell.length_a   1.000
_cell.length_b   1.000
_cell.length_c   1.000
_cell.angle_alpha   90.00
_cell.angle_beta   90.00
_cell.angle_gamma   90.00
#
_symmetry.space_group_name_H-M   'P 1'
#
loop_
_entity.id
_entity.type
_entity.pdbx_description
1 polymer ?
#
loop_
_entity_poly.entity_id
_entity_poly.type
_entity_poly.pdbx_seq_one_letter_code
_entity_poly.pdbx_strand_id
1 'polypeptide(L)'
;MYFTKMSEEYFPAVIDLEKQSYPEEMCMGMEGLKEEATQPEFFYYSVAGFPKGELVCYIIAYIPQIYAEYHSRQIYIADVNCPDFHYLPRLLLFFFWQCEKWNYNKKLFHAEMRSTSYHLLDSIDKCKKRGIKIIEDHILHKYYDNGEDAHHVIFSVDLEILEESNWKYGFWRQIDEMPIGESAYISSVLKFLKKPIQDGVDFHKKNYMKFIMRNMIEKWIDYYSMFGETIPISSDYFLYNRLPKEAKDMDDHEIIHKFFQKALDRYQLFGYKQKKDMRDNEKGYCYDDYRKCLKIYNKGKIYNTSYRNTLSGYRWLERTSREFGEQYFRKYKRMYYVSYFNKFGLYHPMYPVPYITKNLYLFYLDRMLIIDNYLKELDELCENEKEQFISMCETIYHIVSKKYASGCIENIVKRRNKEEGNYFHDWNLIVQTLFDGKMLLTTGAMKAILTKSYNQALNASKVIEGVCRYFRIEEELQLQPSQKRARKRLSSLIRKNEDCNDYLKELKEHVMESYSKKLHFSEMEKEMATDYIQRIQKYCPDIVLYDLFREFGSPNLSKFIRGKYPCLFHAQEIHLSYEELSFFVKTLLKKQTRQAKHIYCRLKKENLLHTVLEEKLTPVQYHEVLEIMKFHNVGNLPDELRKLCNFKVLVEAKGSPEYLTAGDATVCCMSYGSIKAKQYASLEKGFGIVNVYYKNRVIANSVIWINEPYNCLVLDNIEVHPNYTVYNEILKICFRTAAEQLMKQYQVGWVVQGTSYNDLILYNDEQIEIRFPMMKPKEVQLKTFYSDAVKCKLICEKEPNTGIDSLVSDTYLSAA
;
A
#
# COMPACT_ATOMS: atom_id res chain seq x y z
N MET A 1 4.70 -11.97 29.53
CA MET A 1 4.73 -13.37 29.09
C MET A 1 4.80 -13.41 27.58
N TYR A 2 5.54 -14.36 27.02
CA TYR A 2 5.46 -14.73 25.61
C TYR A 2 4.64 -16.02 25.47
N PHE A 3 3.57 -15.98 24.67
CA PHE A 3 2.80 -17.17 24.31
C PHE A 3 3.07 -17.55 22.87
N THR A 4 3.11 -18.85 22.60
CA THR A 4 3.29 -19.41 21.27
C THR A 4 2.53 -20.73 21.15
N LYS A 5 2.38 -21.23 19.92
CA LYS A 5 1.92 -22.60 19.68
C LYS A 5 2.94 -23.61 20.19
N MET A 6 2.47 -24.79 20.55
CA MET A 6 3.30 -25.92 20.94
C MET A 6 4.21 -26.35 19.77
N SER A 7 5.39 -26.89 20.09
CA SER A 7 6.34 -27.49 19.14
C SER A 7 6.97 -28.70 19.79
N GLU A 8 7.41 -29.68 19.01
CA GLU A 8 8.08 -30.89 19.53
C GLU A 8 9.33 -30.54 20.36
N GLU A 9 10.06 -29.49 19.95
CA GLU A 9 11.24 -28.99 20.66
C GLU A 9 10.93 -28.55 22.11
N TYR A 10 9.66 -28.28 22.43
CA TYR A 10 9.23 -27.90 23.79
C TYR A 10 8.85 -29.09 24.67
N PHE A 11 8.67 -30.30 24.12
CA PHE A 11 8.25 -31.47 24.90
C PHE A 11 9.13 -31.79 26.12
N PRO A 12 10.48 -31.69 26.05
CA PRO A 12 11.30 -31.87 27.24
C PRO A 12 10.93 -30.92 28.37
N ALA A 13 10.63 -29.65 28.05
CA ALA A 13 10.24 -28.65 29.04
C ALA A 13 8.83 -28.89 29.58
N VAL A 14 7.91 -29.41 28.75
CA VAL A 14 6.57 -29.83 29.16
C VAL A 14 6.67 -30.92 30.22
N ILE A 15 7.46 -31.97 29.96
CA ILE A 15 7.67 -33.08 30.90
C ILE A 15 8.29 -32.59 32.22
N ASP A 16 9.26 -31.68 32.15
CA ASP A 16 9.89 -31.12 33.34
C ASP A 16 8.88 -30.29 34.18
N LEU A 17 7.91 -29.64 33.53
CA LEU A 17 6.82 -28.92 34.20
C LEU A 17 5.77 -29.89 34.77
N GLU A 18 5.40 -30.94 34.05
CA GLU A 18 4.49 -32.01 34.53
C GLU A 18 4.99 -32.62 35.83
N LYS A 19 6.28 -33.01 35.89
CA LYS A 19 6.91 -33.58 37.09
C LYS A 19 6.88 -32.66 38.31
N GLN A 20 6.76 -31.35 38.11
CA GLN A 20 6.62 -30.36 39.18
C GLN A 20 5.15 -30.16 39.61
N SER A 21 4.20 -30.55 38.76
CA SER A 21 2.78 -30.20 38.87
C SER A 21 1.92 -31.39 39.29
N TYR A 22 2.31 -32.59 38.86
CA TYR A 22 1.54 -33.82 39.00
C TYR A 22 2.33 -34.91 39.75
N PRO A 23 1.64 -35.84 40.42
CA PRO A 23 2.24 -37.10 40.86
C PRO A 23 2.85 -37.88 39.69
N GLU A 24 3.84 -38.74 39.98
CA GLU A 24 4.56 -39.50 38.95
C GLU A 24 3.62 -40.37 38.10
N GLU A 25 2.55 -40.91 38.69
CA GLU A 25 1.58 -41.76 38.00
C GLU A 25 0.70 -40.99 37.00
N MET A 26 0.64 -39.67 37.08
CA MET A 26 -0.16 -38.80 36.22
C MET A 26 0.67 -38.06 35.16
N CYS A 27 1.99 -38.24 35.15
CA CYS A 27 2.86 -37.62 34.16
C CYS A 27 2.77 -38.38 32.83
N MET A 28 2.46 -37.68 31.74
CA MET A 28 2.28 -38.28 30.41
C MET A 28 3.60 -38.80 29.85
N GLY A 29 4.69 -38.07 30.11
CA GLY A 29 6.02 -38.42 29.63
C GLY A 29 6.20 -38.25 28.12
N MET A 30 7.41 -38.55 27.63
CA MET A 30 7.78 -38.29 26.23
C MET A 30 7.00 -39.15 25.23
N GLU A 31 6.73 -40.40 25.56
CA GLU A 31 6.02 -41.31 24.66
C GLU A 31 4.55 -40.91 24.52
N GLY A 32 3.86 -40.62 25.63
CA GLY A 32 2.48 -40.14 25.60
C GLY A 32 2.33 -38.80 24.89
N LEU A 33 3.22 -37.83 25.12
CA LEU A 33 3.19 -36.55 24.40
C LEU A 33 3.38 -36.72 22.89
N LYS A 34 4.26 -37.65 22.46
CA LYS A 34 4.44 -37.95 21.04
C LYS A 34 3.21 -38.63 20.45
N GLU A 35 2.55 -39.49 21.20
CA GLU A 35 1.30 -40.12 20.78
C GLU A 35 0.19 -39.07 20.61
N GLU A 36 -0.01 -38.16 21.57
CA GLU A 36 -0.96 -37.06 21.42
C GLU A 36 -0.61 -36.12 20.27
N ALA A 37 0.68 -35.89 20.02
CA ALA A 37 1.14 -35.07 18.91
C ALA A 37 0.78 -35.63 17.53
N THR A 38 0.43 -36.93 17.44
CA THR A 38 -0.10 -37.53 16.21
C THR A 38 -1.55 -37.14 15.92
N GLN A 39 -2.27 -36.61 16.92
CA GLN A 39 -3.67 -36.23 16.76
C GLN A 39 -3.85 -35.07 15.77
N PRO A 40 -4.95 -35.05 14.99
CA PRO A 40 -5.24 -33.98 14.07
C PRO A 40 -5.21 -32.60 14.73
N GLU A 41 -4.50 -31.67 14.09
CA GLU A 41 -4.43 -30.27 14.49
C GLU A 41 -3.81 -30.00 15.89
N PHE A 42 -3.08 -30.96 16.48
CA PHE A 42 -2.39 -30.79 17.77
C PHE A 42 -1.54 -29.51 17.83
N PHE A 43 -0.59 -29.33 16.89
CA PHE A 43 0.28 -28.15 16.87
C PHE A 43 -0.46 -26.86 16.48
N TYR A 44 -1.71 -26.95 16.03
CA TYR A 44 -2.53 -25.78 15.73
C TYR A 44 -3.25 -25.22 16.96
N TYR A 45 -3.71 -26.08 17.89
CA TYR A 45 -4.48 -25.68 19.07
C TYR A 45 -3.68 -25.72 20.38
N SER A 46 -2.71 -26.62 20.52
CA SER A 46 -1.86 -26.67 21.71
C SER A 46 -1.01 -25.41 21.83
N VAL A 47 -0.94 -24.83 23.04
CA VAL A 47 -0.24 -23.55 23.31
C VAL A 47 0.68 -23.67 24.52
N ALA A 48 1.73 -22.85 24.53
CA ALA A 48 2.75 -22.82 25.58
C ALA A 48 3.08 -21.37 25.98
N GLY A 49 3.30 -21.16 27.28
CA GLY A 49 3.58 -19.86 27.89
C GLY A 49 4.97 -19.79 28.53
N PHE A 50 5.73 -18.76 28.14
CA PHE A 50 7.13 -18.58 28.52
C PHE A 50 7.38 -17.21 29.16
N PRO A 51 7.49 -17.09 30.49
CA PRO A 51 8.11 -15.94 31.15
C PRO A 51 9.63 -16.16 31.27
N LYS A 52 10.41 -15.11 30.99
CA LYS A 52 11.88 -15.12 31.06
C LYS A 52 12.51 -16.33 30.33
N GLY A 53 11.86 -16.84 29.29
CA GLY A 53 12.33 -17.94 28.49
C GLY A 53 12.13 -19.34 29.09
N GLU A 54 11.53 -19.47 30.27
CA GLU A 54 11.21 -20.78 30.88
C GLU A 54 9.76 -21.14 30.60
N LEU A 55 9.47 -22.42 30.34
CA LEU A 55 8.08 -22.88 30.23
C LEU A 55 7.46 -22.91 31.63
N VAL A 56 6.32 -22.25 31.83
CA VAL A 56 5.61 -22.27 33.14
C VAL A 56 4.15 -22.69 33.04
N CYS A 57 3.58 -22.73 31.84
CA CYS A 57 2.21 -23.16 31.63
C CYS A 57 1.99 -23.57 30.18
N TYR A 58 1.04 -24.46 29.94
CA TYR A 58 0.62 -24.89 28.61
C TYR A 58 -0.83 -25.37 28.60
N ILE A 59 -1.39 -25.50 27.39
CA ILE A 59 -2.63 -26.22 27.12
C ILE A 59 -2.35 -27.20 25.99
N ILE A 60 -2.72 -28.46 26.18
CA ILE A 60 -2.73 -29.46 25.12
C ILE A 60 -4.16 -29.61 24.61
N ALA A 61 -4.35 -29.42 23.31
CA ALA A 61 -5.64 -29.52 22.67
C ALA A 61 -5.51 -29.95 21.21
N TYR A 62 -6.48 -30.71 20.73
CA TYR A 62 -6.50 -31.25 19.37
C TYR A 62 -7.94 -31.58 18.95
N ILE A 63 -8.12 -31.97 17.69
CA ILE A 63 -9.37 -32.59 17.22
C ILE A 63 -9.17 -34.09 17.28
N PRO A 64 -9.88 -34.83 18.14
CA PRO A 64 -9.76 -36.29 18.19
C PRO A 64 -10.05 -36.90 16.83
N GLN A 65 -9.24 -37.89 16.44
CA GLN A 65 -9.34 -38.50 15.12
C GLN A 65 -10.74 -39.05 14.81
N ILE A 66 -11.44 -39.57 15.82
CA ILE A 66 -12.82 -40.05 15.71
C ILE A 66 -13.77 -38.94 15.26
N TYR A 67 -13.59 -37.69 15.72
CA TYR A 67 -14.45 -36.55 15.36
C TYR A 67 -14.07 -35.90 14.03
N ALA A 68 -12.81 -36.03 13.61
CA ALA A 68 -12.34 -35.59 12.31
C ALA A 68 -13.08 -36.30 11.17
N GLU A 69 -13.45 -37.57 11.37
CA GLU A 69 -14.21 -38.39 10.40
C GLU A 69 -15.66 -37.94 10.21
N TYR A 70 -16.28 -37.33 11.22
CA TYR A 70 -17.69 -36.87 11.17
C TYR A 70 -17.86 -35.38 10.88
N HIS A 71 -16.78 -34.66 10.54
CA HIS A 71 -16.76 -33.20 10.38
C HIS A 71 -17.27 -32.41 11.61
N SER A 72 -17.37 -33.04 12.78
CA SER A 72 -17.74 -32.36 14.01
C SER A 72 -16.52 -31.58 14.52
N ARG A 73 -16.52 -30.26 14.36
CA ARG A 73 -15.39 -29.38 14.71
C ARG A 73 -15.31 -29.11 16.23
N GLN A 74 -15.42 -30.15 17.06
CA GLN A 74 -15.22 -30.06 18.51
C GLN A 74 -13.73 -30.12 18.82
N ILE A 75 -13.27 -29.29 19.77
CA ILE A 75 -11.88 -29.30 20.24
C ILE A 75 -11.83 -30.03 21.56
N TYR A 76 -10.98 -31.04 21.64
CA TYR A 76 -10.66 -31.71 22.88
C TYR A 76 -9.55 -30.96 23.61
N ILE A 77 -9.77 -30.67 24.89
CA ILE A 77 -8.74 -30.12 25.78
C ILE A 77 -8.24 -31.29 26.63
N ALA A 78 -7.09 -31.85 26.26
CA ALA A 78 -6.52 -33.01 26.92
C ALA A 78 -5.84 -32.65 28.25
N ASP A 79 -5.14 -31.51 28.30
CA ASP A 79 -4.48 -31.05 29.52
C ASP A 79 -4.38 -29.52 29.60
N VAL A 80 -4.43 -29.00 30.82
CA VAL A 80 -4.19 -27.59 31.17
C VAL A 80 -3.30 -27.56 32.39
N ASN A 81 -2.01 -27.33 32.17
CA ASN A 81 -1.05 -27.24 33.25
C ASN A 81 -0.61 -25.79 33.48
N CYS A 82 -0.96 -25.25 34.65
CA CYS A 82 -0.62 -23.89 35.04
C CYS A 82 -0.45 -23.82 36.58
N PRO A 83 0.74 -24.20 37.10
CA PRO A 83 0.96 -24.29 38.55
C PRO A 83 0.83 -22.94 39.26
N ASP A 84 1.16 -21.86 38.56
CA ASP A 84 0.95 -20.50 39.03
C ASP A 84 -0.28 -19.86 38.38
N PHE A 85 -1.37 -19.84 39.15
CA PHE A 85 -2.68 -19.32 38.75
C PHE A 85 -2.68 -17.88 38.24
N HIS A 86 -1.63 -17.10 38.51
CA HIS A 86 -1.56 -15.73 37.99
C HIS A 86 -1.41 -15.68 36.46
N TYR A 87 -0.97 -16.77 35.81
CA TYR A 87 -0.84 -16.87 34.36
C TYR A 87 -2.11 -17.37 33.66
N LEU A 88 -2.95 -18.11 34.39
CA LEU A 88 -4.10 -18.83 33.85
C LEU A 88 -5.06 -17.95 33.03
N PRO A 89 -5.45 -16.72 33.46
CA PRO A 89 -6.37 -15.90 32.67
C PRO A 89 -5.82 -15.56 31.28
N ARG A 90 -4.51 -15.28 31.18
CA ARG A 90 -3.86 -14.88 29.94
C ARG A 90 -3.62 -16.08 29.02
N LEU A 91 -3.30 -17.24 29.59
CA LEU A 91 -3.21 -18.52 28.88
C LEU A 91 -4.54 -18.91 28.23
N LEU A 92 -5.63 -18.89 29.01
CA LEU A 92 -6.97 -19.22 28.51
C LEU A 92 -7.45 -18.24 27.43
N LEU A 93 -7.24 -16.93 27.64
CA LEU A 93 -7.55 -15.90 26.63
C LEU A 93 -6.82 -16.16 25.32
N PHE A 94 -5.52 -16.45 25.38
CA PHE A 94 -4.73 -16.75 24.19
C PHE A 94 -5.24 -18.02 23.50
N PHE A 95 -5.50 -19.09 24.26
CA PHE A 95 -5.99 -20.36 23.73
C PHE A 95 -7.35 -20.24 23.03
N PHE A 96 -8.37 -19.71 23.70
CA PHE A 96 -9.72 -19.62 23.13
C PHE A 96 -9.76 -18.69 21.91
N TRP A 97 -8.98 -17.60 21.93
CA TRP A 97 -8.85 -16.71 20.77
C TRP A 97 -8.20 -17.42 19.57
N GLN A 98 -7.11 -18.17 19.81
CA GLN A 98 -6.51 -19.02 18.77
C GLN A 98 -7.47 -20.08 18.27
N CYS A 99 -8.46 -20.50 19.05
CA CYS A 99 -9.49 -21.43 18.58
C CYS A 99 -10.53 -20.75 17.67
N GLU A 100 -10.97 -19.53 18.00
CA GLU A 100 -11.97 -18.76 17.23
C GLU A 100 -11.44 -18.34 15.84
N LYS A 101 -10.20 -17.84 15.75
CA LYS A 101 -9.63 -17.28 14.50
C LYS A 101 -9.60 -18.26 13.32
N TRP A 102 -9.56 -19.56 13.59
CA TRP A 102 -9.32 -20.58 12.57
C TRP A 102 -10.61 -21.29 12.12
N ASN A 103 -11.77 -20.89 12.63
CA ASN A 103 -13.05 -21.52 12.28
C ASN A 103 -14.24 -20.56 12.51
N TYR A 104 -15.00 -20.26 11.45
CA TYR A 104 -16.07 -19.26 11.47
C TYR A 104 -17.32 -19.62 12.30
N ASN A 105 -17.41 -20.83 12.86
CA ASN A 105 -18.54 -21.28 13.68
C ASN A 105 -18.17 -21.35 15.18
N LYS A 106 -19.14 -21.05 16.07
CA LYS A 106 -18.99 -21.18 17.54
C LYS A 106 -18.48 -22.58 17.89
N LYS A 107 -17.26 -22.68 18.43
CA LYS A 107 -16.64 -23.96 18.78
C LYS A 107 -17.21 -24.52 20.07
N LEU A 108 -17.39 -25.84 20.06
CA LEU A 108 -17.64 -26.63 21.25
C LEU A 108 -16.30 -27.19 21.72
N PHE A 109 -16.04 -27.03 23.01
CA PHE A 109 -14.90 -27.59 23.70
C PHE A 109 -15.40 -28.75 24.54
N HIS A 110 -14.68 -29.85 24.54
CA HIS A 110 -14.94 -30.97 25.44
C HIS A 110 -13.69 -31.32 26.24
N ALA A 111 -13.88 -31.73 27.48
CA ALA A 111 -12.79 -32.09 28.40
C ALA A 111 -13.29 -33.00 29.53
N GLU A 112 -12.46 -33.95 29.97
CA GLU A 112 -12.62 -34.65 31.23
C GLU A 112 -11.86 -33.91 32.33
N MET A 113 -12.62 -33.30 33.26
CA MET A 113 -12.08 -32.47 34.32
C MET A 113 -12.15 -33.17 35.68
N ARG A 114 -11.04 -33.23 36.42
CA ARG A 114 -11.06 -33.54 37.85
C ARG A 114 -11.97 -32.57 38.59
N SER A 115 -12.55 -32.96 39.72
CA SER A 115 -13.39 -32.06 40.55
C SER A 115 -12.65 -30.77 40.93
N THR A 116 -11.33 -30.85 41.13
CA THR A 116 -10.45 -29.70 41.39
C THR A 116 -10.28 -28.75 40.21
N SER A 117 -10.59 -29.15 38.98
CA SER A 117 -10.63 -28.25 37.80
C SER A 117 -12.06 -27.82 37.49
N TYR A 118 -13.01 -28.74 37.66
CA TYR A 118 -14.44 -28.52 37.42
C TYR A 118 -15.04 -27.40 38.30
N HIS A 119 -14.50 -27.13 39.50
CA HIS A 119 -14.93 -26.00 40.33
C HIS A 119 -14.84 -24.63 39.62
N LEU A 120 -14.09 -24.52 38.51
CA LEU A 120 -14.07 -23.32 37.68
C LEU A 120 -15.39 -23.10 36.90
N LEU A 121 -16.17 -24.17 36.72
CA LEU A 121 -17.41 -24.26 35.96
C LEU A 121 -18.66 -24.51 36.83
N ASP A 122 -18.48 -24.74 38.14
CA ASP A 122 -19.51 -25.18 39.09
C ASP A 122 -20.66 -24.18 39.39
N SER A 123 -20.53 -22.94 38.93
CA SER A 123 -21.46 -21.86 39.26
C SER A 123 -22.02 -21.23 38.00
N ILE A 124 -23.32 -21.42 37.77
CA ILE A 124 -24.06 -20.86 36.62
C ILE A 124 -23.84 -19.35 36.49
N ASP A 125 -23.83 -18.62 37.62
CA ASP A 125 -23.61 -17.17 37.62
C ASP A 125 -22.17 -16.79 37.25
N LYS A 126 -21.17 -17.57 37.69
CA LYS A 126 -19.77 -17.37 37.26
C LYS A 126 -19.62 -17.69 35.77
N CYS A 127 -20.23 -18.78 35.30
CA CYS A 127 -20.18 -19.19 33.90
C CYS A 127 -20.78 -18.12 32.99
N LYS A 128 -22.00 -17.62 33.30
CA LYS A 128 -22.63 -16.51 32.56
C LYS A 128 -21.75 -15.26 32.51
N LYS A 129 -21.18 -14.83 33.64
CA LYS A 129 -20.29 -13.67 33.71
C LYS A 129 -18.96 -13.86 32.96
N ARG A 130 -18.56 -15.10 32.71
CA ARG A 130 -17.32 -15.47 31.99
C ARG A 130 -17.57 -15.83 30.52
N GLY A 131 -18.81 -15.68 30.04
CA GLY A 131 -19.18 -16.08 28.68
C GLY A 131 -19.17 -17.59 28.45
N ILE A 132 -19.22 -18.41 29.51
CA ILE A 132 -19.20 -19.86 29.41
C ILE A 132 -20.63 -20.40 29.39
N LYS A 133 -20.94 -21.25 28.41
CA LYS A 133 -22.20 -21.99 28.31
C LYS A 133 -21.90 -23.49 28.32
N ILE A 134 -22.30 -24.16 29.39
CA ILE A 134 -22.26 -25.62 29.50
C ILE A 134 -23.42 -26.20 28.67
N ILE A 135 -23.12 -27.23 27.90
CA ILE A 135 -24.05 -27.90 26.97
C ILE A 135 -24.31 -29.32 27.47
N GLU A 136 -23.25 -30.04 27.83
CA GLU A 136 -23.33 -31.37 28.45
C GLU A 136 -22.40 -31.44 29.65
N ASP A 137 -22.82 -32.19 30.67
CA ASP A 137 -22.08 -32.39 31.92
C ASP A 137 -22.50 -33.71 32.55
N HIS A 138 -21.58 -34.67 32.63
CA HIS A 138 -21.82 -35.94 33.30
C HIS A 138 -20.55 -36.48 33.98
N ILE A 139 -20.76 -37.28 35.03
CA ILE A 139 -19.66 -37.85 35.83
C ILE A 139 -19.23 -39.19 35.23
N LEU A 140 -17.93 -39.34 35.01
CA LEU A 140 -17.24 -40.57 34.67
C LEU A 140 -16.61 -41.15 35.94
N HIS A 141 -17.15 -42.27 36.43
CA HIS A 141 -16.67 -42.89 37.66
C HIS A 141 -15.35 -43.64 37.47
N LYS A 142 -14.39 -43.45 38.38
CA LYS A 142 -13.06 -44.08 38.36
C LYS A 142 -12.33 -43.93 37.02
N TYR A 143 -12.34 -42.71 36.47
CA TYR A 143 -11.78 -42.41 35.17
C TYR A 143 -10.25 -42.38 35.18
N TYR A 144 -9.65 -41.75 36.20
CA TYR A 144 -8.20 -41.66 36.32
C TYR A 144 -7.59 -42.94 36.92
N ASP A 145 -6.32 -43.22 36.59
CA ASP A 145 -5.61 -44.44 37.05
C ASP A 145 -5.51 -44.57 38.57
N ASN A 146 -5.59 -43.45 39.29
CA ASN A 146 -5.63 -43.42 40.75
C ASN A 146 -7.04 -43.67 41.35
N GLY A 147 -8.05 -43.93 40.50
CA GLY A 147 -9.42 -44.24 40.87
C GLY A 147 -10.32 -43.02 41.08
N GLU A 148 -9.86 -41.80 40.77
CA GLU A 148 -10.69 -40.59 40.86
C GLU A 148 -11.74 -40.49 39.74
N ASP A 149 -12.89 -39.90 40.07
CA ASP A 149 -13.94 -39.55 39.10
C ASP A 149 -13.54 -38.32 38.27
N ALA A 150 -14.09 -38.22 37.06
CA ALA A 150 -13.94 -37.05 36.18
C ALA A 150 -15.32 -36.49 35.78
N HIS A 151 -15.39 -35.19 35.54
CA HIS A 151 -16.54 -34.54 34.91
C HIS A 151 -16.26 -34.42 33.42
N HIS A 152 -17.01 -35.13 32.58
CA HIS A 152 -17.00 -34.90 31.15
C HIS A 152 -17.92 -33.72 30.83
N VAL A 153 -17.35 -32.63 30.34
CA VAL A 153 -18.07 -31.38 30.08
C VAL A 153 -17.91 -30.96 28.63
N ILE A 154 -19.03 -30.67 27.97
CA ILE A 154 -19.05 -29.97 26.68
C ILE A 154 -19.54 -28.55 26.89
N PHE A 155 -18.78 -27.56 26.43
CA PHE A 155 -19.10 -26.14 26.65
C PHE A 155 -18.66 -25.25 25.48
N SER A 156 -19.20 -24.04 25.43
CA SER A 156 -18.74 -22.97 24.53
C SER A 156 -18.28 -21.76 25.33
N VAL A 157 -17.34 -21.00 24.77
CA VAL A 157 -16.82 -19.75 25.36
C VAL A 157 -17.14 -18.58 24.43
N ASP A 158 -17.64 -17.50 25.01
CA ASP A 158 -17.88 -16.21 24.36
C ASP A 158 -16.90 -15.18 24.95
N LEU A 159 -15.84 -14.88 24.20
CA LEU A 159 -14.79 -13.99 24.65
C LEU A 159 -15.24 -12.53 24.75
N GLU A 160 -16.24 -12.11 23.97
CA GLU A 160 -16.71 -10.72 23.96
C GLU A 160 -17.29 -10.34 25.34
N ILE A 161 -18.09 -11.23 25.93
CA ILE A 161 -18.66 -11.05 27.28
C ILE A 161 -17.55 -10.86 28.33
N LEU A 162 -16.45 -11.62 28.22
CA LEU A 162 -15.33 -11.50 29.15
C LEU A 162 -14.60 -10.16 28.95
N GLU A 163 -14.39 -9.72 27.71
CA GLU A 163 -13.71 -8.46 27.39
C GLU A 163 -14.50 -7.22 27.82
N GLU A 164 -15.82 -7.26 27.70
CA GLU A 164 -16.71 -6.18 28.16
C GLU A 164 -16.64 -5.97 29.67
N SER A 165 -16.39 -7.03 30.44
CA SER A 165 -16.30 -6.94 31.90
C SER A 165 -15.05 -6.19 32.39
N ASN A 166 -13.96 -6.24 31.62
CA ASN A 166 -12.67 -5.65 32.01
C ASN A 166 -11.75 -5.47 30.79
N TRP A 167 -11.48 -4.21 30.44
CA TRP A 167 -10.63 -3.84 29.30
C TRP A 167 -9.23 -4.48 29.31
N LYS A 168 -8.72 -4.88 30.48
CA LYS A 168 -7.41 -5.57 30.57
C LYS A 168 -7.41 -6.92 29.86
N TYR A 169 -8.53 -7.63 29.83
CA TYR A 169 -8.63 -8.90 29.11
C TYR A 169 -8.52 -8.69 27.61
N GLY A 170 -9.25 -7.71 27.05
CA GLY A 170 -9.11 -7.32 25.65
C GLY A 170 -7.68 -6.87 25.32
N PHE A 171 -7.07 -6.05 26.19
CA PHE A 171 -5.68 -5.64 26.02
C PHE A 171 -4.70 -6.82 26.03
N TRP A 172 -4.85 -7.78 26.95
CA TRP A 172 -4.00 -8.98 27.01
C TRP A 172 -4.16 -9.86 25.78
N ARG A 173 -5.39 -10.12 25.34
CA ARG A 173 -5.64 -10.87 24.10
C ARG A 173 -4.92 -10.22 22.92
N GLN A 174 -5.13 -8.92 22.74
CA GLN A 174 -4.59 -8.19 21.60
C GLN A 174 -3.06 -8.08 21.65
N ILE A 175 -2.47 -7.82 22.82
CA ILE A 175 -1.01 -7.77 22.93
C ILE A 175 -0.38 -9.13 22.69
N ASP A 176 -1.03 -10.25 23.05
CA ASP A 176 -0.51 -11.59 22.84
C ASP A 176 -0.64 -12.07 21.40
N GLU A 177 -1.74 -11.72 20.72
CA GLU A 177 -1.91 -11.96 19.28
C GLU A 177 -0.87 -11.22 18.44
N MET A 178 -0.48 -10.02 18.86
CA MET A 178 0.38 -9.15 18.06
C MET A 178 1.74 -9.81 17.76
N PRO A 179 2.17 -9.93 16.50
CA PRO A 179 3.43 -10.58 16.17
C PRO A 179 4.62 -9.79 16.73
N ILE A 180 5.67 -10.52 17.12
CA ILE A 180 6.95 -9.89 17.47
C ILE A 180 7.58 -9.34 16.17
N GLY A 181 8.23 -8.17 16.27
CA GLY A 181 8.92 -7.56 15.13
C GLY A 181 8.13 -6.51 14.35
N GLU A 182 6.93 -6.16 14.78
CA GLU A 182 6.14 -5.10 14.13
C GLU A 182 6.81 -3.73 14.29
N SER A 183 7.07 -3.05 13.17
CA SER A 183 7.83 -1.78 13.10
C SER A 183 7.15 -0.62 13.85
N ALA A 184 5.83 -0.70 14.08
CA ALA A 184 5.02 0.28 14.79
C ALA A 184 4.49 -0.22 16.15
N TYR A 185 5.23 -1.10 16.84
CA TYR A 185 4.74 -1.83 18.02
C TYR A 185 3.89 -1.02 19.02
N ILE A 186 4.43 0.09 19.55
CA ILE A 186 3.70 0.91 20.56
C ILE A 186 2.43 1.52 19.97
N SER A 187 2.50 2.01 18.73
CA SER A 187 1.35 2.62 18.05
C SER A 187 0.23 1.60 17.88
N SER A 188 0.55 0.40 17.38
CA SER A 188 -0.43 -0.67 17.18
C SER A 188 -1.03 -1.14 18.51
N VAL A 189 -0.20 -1.31 19.56
CA VAL A 189 -0.68 -1.67 20.91
C VAL A 189 -1.63 -0.61 21.48
N LEU A 190 -1.49 0.67 21.12
CA LEU A 190 -2.38 1.71 21.63
C LEU A 190 -3.72 1.78 20.90
N LYS A 191 -3.79 1.38 19.62
CA LYS A 191 -5.06 1.35 18.84
C LYS A 191 -6.12 0.46 19.52
N PHE A 192 -5.68 -0.61 20.14
CA PHE A 192 -6.44 -1.52 21.00
C PHE A 192 -7.16 -0.86 22.17
N LEU A 193 -6.64 0.27 22.65
CA LEU A 193 -7.21 1.00 23.78
C LEU A 193 -8.28 2.02 23.37
N LYS A 194 -8.62 2.12 22.08
CA LYS A 194 -9.59 3.10 21.57
C LYS A 194 -10.97 2.95 22.20
N LYS A 195 -11.55 1.73 22.19
CA LYS A 195 -12.87 1.47 22.80
C LYS A 195 -12.86 1.77 24.32
N PRO A 196 -11.90 1.25 25.11
CA PRO A 196 -11.80 1.62 26.53
C PRO A 196 -11.66 3.13 26.81
N ILE A 197 -10.98 3.88 25.94
CA ILE A 197 -10.90 5.35 26.06
C ILE A 197 -12.29 5.98 25.86
N GLN A 198 -13.02 5.52 24.85
CA GLN A 198 -14.38 5.99 24.56
C GLN A 198 -15.33 5.66 25.73
N ASP A 199 -15.10 4.54 26.40
CA ASP A 199 -15.81 4.12 27.63
C ASP A 199 -15.34 4.89 28.89
N GLY A 200 -14.42 5.86 28.76
CA GLY A 200 -14.01 6.77 29.83
C GLY A 200 -12.72 6.38 30.58
N VAL A 201 -11.95 5.40 30.10
CA VAL A 201 -10.69 5.00 30.74
C VAL A 201 -9.55 5.98 30.40
N ASP A 202 -9.06 6.72 31.40
CA ASP A 202 -7.93 7.65 31.23
C ASP A 202 -6.56 6.96 31.36
N PHE A 203 -5.95 6.68 30.20
CA PHE A 203 -4.63 6.05 30.11
C PHE A 203 -3.43 6.96 30.43
N HIS A 204 -3.62 8.24 30.75
CA HIS A 204 -2.55 9.06 31.33
C HIS A 204 -2.27 8.70 32.79
N LYS A 205 -3.23 8.05 33.47
CA LYS A 205 -3.07 7.63 34.86
C LYS A 205 -1.87 6.69 35.02
N LYS A 206 -1.04 6.99 36.02
CA LYS A 206 0.26 6.31 36.27
C LYS A 206 0.12 4.80 36.42
N ASN A 207 -0.97 4.30 37.03
CA ASN A 207 -1.23 2.88 37.21
C ASN A 207 -1.51 2.16 35.88
N TYR A 208 -2.35 2.72 35.00
CA TYR A 208 -2.67 2.12 33.71
C TYR A 208 -1.49 2.18 32.74
N MET A 209 -0.80 3.33 32.67
CA MET A 209 0.42 3.45 31.89
C MET A 209 1.49 2.43 32.33
N LYS A 210 1.70 2.27 33.66
CA LYS A 210 2.61 1.24 34.19
C LYS A 210 2.19 -0.16 33.77
N PHE A 211 0.90 -0.48 33.85
CA PHE A 211 0.38 -1.79 33.45
C PHE A 211 0.63 -2.07 31.96
N ILE A 212 0.26 -1.15 31.07
CA ILE A 212 0.42 -1.30 29.63
C ILE A 212 1.90 -1.41 29.25
N MET A 213 2.73 -0.47 29.73
CA MET A 213 4.16 -0.48 29.46
C MET A 213 4.84 -1.74 29.98
N ARG A 214 4.50 -2.20 31.18
CA ARG A 214 5.05 -3.43 31.75
C ARG A 214 4.74 -4.64 30.86
N ASN A 215 3.49 -4.83 30.45
CA ASN A 215 3.11 -5.96 29.59
C ASN A 215 3.78 -5.88 28.21
N MET A 216 3.92 -4.68 27.64
CA MET A 216 4.67 -4.45 26.41
C MET A 216 6.15 -4.86 26.55
N ILE A 217 6.80 -4.42 27.63
CA ILE A 217 8.22 -4.70 27.89
C ILE A 217 8.42 -6.19 28.16
N GLU A 218 7.59 -6.78 29.02
CA GLU A 218 7.67 -8.19 29.41
C GLU A 218 7.53 -9.11 28.19
N LYS A 219 6.59 -8.86 27.28
CA LYS A 219 6.45 -9.67 26.05
C LYS A 219 7.76 -9.75 25.26
N TRP A 220 8.45 -8.61 25.08
CA TRP A 220 9.73 -8.56 24.38
C TRP A 220 10.87 -9.19 25.18
N ILE A 221 10.94 -8.95 26.50
CA ILE A 221 11.96 -9.58 27.34
C ILE A 221 11.81 -11.10 27.28
N ASP A 222 10.60 -11.60 27.47
CA ASP A 222 10.28 -13.02 27.51
C ASP A 222 10.60 -13.71 26.18
N TYR A 223 10.27 -13.07 25.05
CA TYR A 223 10.66 -13.54 23.72
C TYR A 223 12.17 -13.73 23.58
N TYR A 224 12.97 -12.71 23.93
CA TYR A 224 14.42 -12.78 23.77
C TYR A 224 15.10 -13.68 24.80
N SER A 225 14.52 -13.85 25.98
CA SER A 225 15.03 -14.78 26.97
C SER A 225 14.99 -16.24 26.47
N MET A 226 14.14 -16.57 25.49
CA MET A 226 14.12 -17.89 24.84
C MET A 226 15.45 -18.26 24.18
N PHE A 227 16.26 -17.30 23.72
CA PHE A 227 17.56 -17.58 23.09
C PHE A 227 18.60 -18.13 24.07
N GLY A 228 18.40 -17.95 25.38
CA GLY A 228 19.35 -18.38 26.41
C GLY A 228 20.68 -17.62 26.37
N GLU A 229 21.66 -18.20 27.06
CA GLU A 229 23.00 -17.64 27.23
C GLU A 229 23.89 -17.80 25.99
N THR A 230 23.75 -18.96 25.36
CA THR A 230 24.50 -19.39 24.19
C THR A 230 23.49 -19.69 23.11
N ILE A 231 23.51 -18.90 22.05
CA ILE A 231 22.53 -18.94 20.97
C ILE A 231 23.06 -19.84 19.87
N PRO A 232 22.46 -21.01 19.62
CA PRO A 232 22.80 -21.82 18.46
C PRO A 232 22.43 -21.06 17.18
N ILE A 233 23.31 -21.08 16.20
CA ILE A 233 23.08 -20.46 14.89
C ILE A 233 23.39 -21.45 13.77
N SER A 234 22.75 -21.25 12.63
CA SER A 234 23.22 -21.76 11.35
C SER A 234 23.47 -20.60 10.40
N SER A 235 24.57 -20.63 9.67
CA SER A 235 24.87 -19.65 8.64
C SER A 235 24.92 -20.32 7.28
N ASP A 236 24.18 -19.77 6.33
CA ASP A 236 24.12 -20.19 4.94
C ASP A 236 24.81 -19.16 4.04
N TYR A 237 25.55 -19.67 3.07
CA TYR A 237 26.31 -18.88 2.14
C TYR A 237 26.16 -19.43 0.72
N PHE A 238 25.94 -18.53 -0.24
CA PHE A 238 25.59 -18.92 -1.61
C PHE A 238 26.70 -18.53 -2.60
N LEU A 239 27.16 -19.51 -3.36
CA LEU A 239 28.18 -19.37 -4.39
C LEU A 239 27.54 -19.51 -5.77
N TYR A 240 27.43 -18.39 -6.46
CA TYR A 240 26.92 -18.36 -7.83
C TYR A 240 28.03 -18.63 -8.85
N ASN A 241 27.71 -19.37 -9.90
CA ASN A 241 28.55 -19.51 -11.08
C ASN A 241 27.70 -19.40 -12.36
N ARG A 242 28.30 -18.98 -13.48
CA ARG A 242 27.62 -18.98 -14.78
C ARG A 242 27.53 -20.42 -15.28
N LEU A 243 26.31 -20.94 -15.38
CA LEU A 243 26.06 -22.28 -15.90
C LEU A 243 25.73 -22.21 -17.40
N PRO A 244 26.41 -22.99 -18.27
CA PRO A 244 26.09 -23.09 -19.68
C PRO A 244 24.78 -23.86 -19.91
N LYS A 245 24.21 -23.79 -21.12
CA LYS A 245 22.93 -24.45 -21.46
C LYS A 245 22.99 -25.98 -21.27
N GLU A 246 24.17 -26.59 -21.45
CA GLU A 246 24.39 -28.03 -21.25
C GLU A 246 24.20 -28.47 -19.78
N ALA A 247 24.23 -27.55 -18.81
CA ALA A 247 24.03 -27.87 -17.40
C ALA A 247 22.57 -28.16 -17.03
N LYS A 248 21.61 -28.05 -17.97
CA LYS A 248 20.19 -28.34 -17.73
C LYS A 248 19.88 -29.83 -17.57
N ASP A 249 20.67 -30.68 -18.22
CA ASP A 249 20.45 -32.13 -18.26
C ASP A 249 21.41 -32.89 -17.32
N MET A 250 22.21 -32.15 -16.55
CA MET A 250 23.19 -32.69 -15.60
C MET A 250 22.57 -32.82 -14.20
N ASP A 251 22.95 -33.86 -13.45
CA ASP A 251 22.52 -33.98 -12.05
C ASP A 251 23.28 -33.02 -11.12
N ASP A 252 22.72 -32.77 -9.93
CA ASP A 252 23.31 -31.86 -8.94
C ASP A 252 24.76 -32.20 -8.59
N HIS A 253 25.11 -33.48 -8.52
CA HIS A 253 26.46 -33.93 -8.21
C HIS A 253 27.43 -33.60 -9.35
N GLU A 254 27.01 -33.80 -10.59
CA GLU A 254 27.77 -33.48 -11.80
C GLU A 254 27.94 -31.96 -11.97
N ILE A 255 26.91 -31.16 -11.68
CA ILE A 255 26.99 -29.69 -11.69
C ILE A 255 27.98 -29.19 -10.63
N ILE A 256 27.90 -29.74 -9.40
CA ILE A 256 28.81 -29.41 -8.30
C ILE A 256 30.27 -29.66 -8.73
N HIS A 257 30.57 -30.87 -9.19
CA HIS A 257 31.94 -31.27 -9.52
C HIS A 257 32.49 -30.62 -10.80
N LYS A 258 31.65 -30.28 -11.79
CA LYS A 258 32.12 -29.65 -13.03
C LYS A 258 32.30 -28.14 -12.91
N PHE A 259 31.39 -27.46 -12.21
CA PHE A 259 31.35 -25.99 -12.18
C PHE A 259 31.84 -25.38 -10.87
N PHE A 260 31.92 -26.15 -9.78
CA PHE A 260 32.34 -25.64 -8.46
C PHE A 260 33.61 -26.29 -7.90
N GLN A 261 34.30 -27.16 -8.66
CA GLN A 261 35.46 -27.94 -8.17
C GLN A 261 36.50 -27.12 -7.39
N LYS A 262 36.97 -25.99 -7.94
CA LYS A 262 37.96 -25.13 -7.27
C LYS A 262 37.48 -24.60 -5.90
N ALA A 263 36.18 -24.36 -5.76
CA ALA A 263 35.60 -23.97 -4.48
C ALA A 263 35.49 -25.18 -3.54
N LEU A 264 35.08 -26.35 -4.06
CA LEU A 264 34.97 -27.60 -3.30
C LEU A 264 36.30 -28.02 -2.70
N ASP A 265 37.37 -28.07 -3.48
CA ASP A 265 38.70 -28.44 -3.00
C ASP A 265 39.09 -27.60 -1.78
N ARG A 266 38.77 -26.31 -1.83
CA ARG A 266 39.03 -25.37 -0.75
C ARG A 266 38.16 -25.62 0.49
N TYR A 267 36.87 -25.89 0.33
CA TYR A 267 35.97 -26.14 1.46
C TYR A 267 36.18 -27.53 2.08
N GLN A 268 36.52 -28.54 1.28
CA GLN A 268 36.89 -29.86 1.76
C GLN A 268 38.15 -29.82 2.64
N LEU A 269 39.14 -28.98 2.30
CA LEU A 269 40.30 -28.71 3.17
C LEU A 269 39.91 -28.13 4.54
N PHE A 270 38.80 -27.41 4.62
CA PHE A 270 38.25 -26.87 5.88
C PHE A 270 37.26 -27.79 6.58
N GLY A 271 37.15 -29.04 6.11
CA GLY A 271 36.32 -30.10 6.69
C GLY A 271 34.86 -30.11 6.24
N TYR A 272 34.48 -29.35 5.20
CA TYR A 272 33.10 -29.36 4.68
C TYR A 272 32.84 -30.63 3.86
N LYS A 273 31.66 -31.24 4.05
CA LYS A 273 31.23 -32.45 3.34
C LYS A 273 29.99 -32.20 2.49
N GLN A 274 29.87 -32.90 1.35
CA GLN A 274 28.64 -32.91 0.56
C GLN A 274 27.54 -33.64 1.33
N LYS A 275 26.36 -33.05 1.47
CA LYS A 275 25.21 -33.73 2.10
C LYS A 275 23.94 -33.53 1.28
N LYS A 276 23.13 -34.60 1.18
CA LYS A 276 21.78 -34.56 0.58
C LYS A 276 20.73 -34.02 1.56
N ASP A 277 20.93 -34.20 2.86
CA ASP A 277 19.98 -33.79 3.90
C ASP A 277 20.69 -33.14 5.11
N MET A 278 20.14 -32.03 5.61
CA MET A 278 20.88 -31.03 6.42
C MET A 278 20.62 -31.09 7.94
N ARG A 279 20.37 -32.27 8.52
CA ARG A 279 20.01 -32.37 9.95
C ARG A 279 21.22 -32.51 10.90
N ASP A 280 22.30 -33.18 10.49
CA ASP A 280 23.45 -33.45 11.38
C ASP A 280 24.68 -32.51 11.19
N ASN A 281 25.33 -32.22 12.33
CA ASN A 281 26.33 -31.17 12.57
C ASN A 281 27.59 -31.17 11.65
N GLU A 282 28.22 -29.99 11.66
CA GLU A 282 29.67 -29.70 11.56
C GLU A 282 30.31 -29.06 10.32
N LYS A 283 29.58 -28.80 9.22
CA LYS A 283 29.95 -28.00 8.02
C LYS A 283 29.62 -28.81 6.78
N GLY A 284 28.84 -28.25 5.86
CA GLY A 284 28.51 -28.96 4.64
C GLY A 284 28.17 -28.08 3.46
N TYR A 285 28.02 -28.72 2.31
CA TYR A 285 27.61 -28.07 1.08
C TYR A 285 26.65 -28.94 0.28
N CYS A 286 25.79 -28.29 -0.49
CA CYS A 286 24.91 -28.92 -1.47
C CYS A 286 24.64 -27.95 -2.62
N TYR A 287 24.16 -28.46 -3.74
CA TYR A 287 23.63 -27.60 -4.79
C TYR A 287 22.20 -27.20 -4.45
N ASP A 288 21.89 -25.93 -4.65
CA ASP A 288 20.55 -25.38 -4.54
C ASP A 288 20.03 -25.21 -5.98
N ASP A 289 19.23 -26.18 -6.43
CA ASP A 289 18.73 -26.20 -7.79
C ASP A 289 17.75 -25.05 -8.08
N TYR A 290 17.03 -24.58 -7.07
CA TYR A 290 16.13 -23.43 -7.19
C TYR A 290 16.91 -22.14 -7.47
N ARG A 291 18.01 -21.91 -6.75
CA ARG A 291 18.87 -20.72 -6.92
C ARG A 291 19.99 -20.92 -7.94
N LYS A 292 20.14 -22.12 -8.50
CA LYS A 292 21.20 -22.55 -9.42
C LYS A 292 22.60 -22.19 -8.90
N CYS A 293 22.88 -22.55 -7.65
CA CYS A 293 24.11 -22.15 -6.96
C CYS A 293 24.59 -23.19 -5.93
N LEU A 294 25.86 -23.13 -5.53
CA LEU A 294 26.39 -23.98 -4.45
C LEU A 294 26.10 -23.32 -3.10
N LYS A 295 25.28 -23.98 -2.27
CA LYS A 295 25.00 -23.58 -0.89
C LYS A 295 26.02 -24.19 0.05
N ILE A 296 26.69 -23.35 0.84
CA ILE A 296 27.60 -23.72 1.92
C ILE A 296 26.89 -23.41 3.23
N TYR A 297 26.86 -24.34 4.17
CA TYR A 297 26.24 -24.12 5.48
C TYR A 297 27.20 -24.50 6.62
N ASN A 298 27.05 -23.78 7.74
CA ASN A 298 27.83 -24.01 8.95
C ASN A 298 26.94 -23.80 10.19
N LYS A 299 27.10 -24.64 11.22
CA LYS A 299 26.47 -24.43 12.52
C LYS A 299 27.49 -23.78 13.47
N GLY A 300 27.03 -22.81 14.26
CA GLY A 300 27.87 -22.05 15.18
C GLY A 300 27.12 -21.69 16.46
N LYS A 301 27.79 -20.92 17.32
CA LYS A 301 27.20 -20.41 18.56
C LYS A 301 27.59 -18.94 18.72
N ILE A 302 26.65 -18.12 19.20
CA ILE A 302 26.89 -16.73 19.59
C ILE A 302 26.62 -16.61 21.09
N TYR A 303 27.46 -15.85 21.79
CA TYR A 303 27.27 -15.62 23.22
C TYR A 303 26.49 -14.34 23.47
N ASN A 304 25.42 -14.45 24.25
CA ASN A 304 24.61 -13.34 24.71
C ASN A 304 25.14 -12.85 26.06
N THR A 305 26.23 -12.09 26.08
CA THR A 305 26.99 -11.76 27.32
C THR A 305 26.65 -10.42 27.97
N SER A 306 25.89 -9.54 27.31
CA SER A 306 25.67 -8.15 27.77
C SER A 306 24.26 -7.91 28.27
N TYR A 307 24.10 -7.57 29.57
CA TYR A 307 22.86 -7.07 30.20
C TYR A 307 21.57 -7.88 29.88
N ARG A 308 21.62 -9.20 30.11
CA ARG A 308 20.48 -10.12 29.95
C ARG A 308 19.25 -9.59 30.70
N ASN A 309 18.07 -9.78 30.11
CA ASN A 309 16.77 -9.36 30.65
C ASN A 309 16.50 -7.84 30.65
N THR A 310 17.15 -7.09 29.75
CA THR A 310 16.80 -5.68 29.48
C THR A 310 16.60 -5.46 27.99
N LEU A 311 15.67 -4.58 27.61
CA LEU A 311 15.48 -4.21 26.20
C LEU A 311 16.73 -3.60 25.58
N SER A 312 17.55 -2.88 26.36
CA SER A 312 18.84 -2.34 25.90
C SER A 312 19.86 -3.44 25.59
N GLY A 313 19.94 -4.48 26.43
CA GLY A 313 20.82 -5.62 26.17
C GLY A 313 20.43 -6.36 24.89
N TYR A 314 19.13 -6.62 24.71
CA TYR A 314 18.63 -7.30 23.50
C TYR A 314 18.73 -6.44 22.23
N ARG A 315 18.60 -5.11 22.33
CA ARG A 315 18.92 -4.20 21.21
C ARG A 315 20.39 -4.30 20.79
N TRP A 316 21.30 -4.39 21.76
CA TRP A 316 22.72 -4.56 21.46
C TRP A 316 22.97 -5.90 20.76
N LEU A 317 22.37 -6.98 21.27
CA LEU A 317 22.46 -8.31 20.67
C LEU A 317 21.98 -8.32 19.21
N GLU A 318 20.80 -7.76 18.93
CA GLU A 318 20.28 -7.63 17.56
C GLU A 318 21.24 -6.85 16.66
N ARG A 319 21.71 -5.69 17.12
CA ARG A 319 22.61 -4.84 16.35
C ARG A 319 23.93 -5.55 16.02
N THR A 320 24.54 -6.22 17.00
CA THR A 320 25.78 -6.97 16.78
C THR A 320 25.58 -8.14 15.81
N SER A 321 24.45 -8.84 15.92
CA SER A 321 24.04 -9.87 14.97
C SER A 321 23.89 -9.34 13.55
N ARG A 322 23.25 -8.18 13.37
CA ARG A 322 23.09 -7.53 12.06
C ARG A 322 24.42 -7.05 11.49
N GLU A 323 25.25 -6.38 12.30
CA GLU A 323 26.58 -5.92 11.90
C GLU A 323 27.47 -7.10 11.47
N PHE A 324 27.37 -8.25 12.14
CA PHE A 324 28.04 -9.48 11.72
C PHE A 324 27.59 -9.92 10.31
N GLY A 325 26.29 -10.00 10.05
CA GLY A 325 25.77 -10.32 8.72
C GLY A 325 26.20 -9.32 7.62
N GLU A 326 26.13 -8.02 7.91
CA GLU A 326 26.50 -6.95 6.99
C GLU A 326 28.00 -6.94 6.66
N GLN A 327 28.88 -7.15 7.66
CA GLN A 327 30.32 -7.21 7.45
C GLN A 327 30.70 -8.39 6.55
N TYR A 328 30.08 -9.55 6.75
CA TYR A 328 30.29 -10.71 5.89
C TYR A 328 29.79 -10.47 4.46
N PHE A 329 28.60 -9.87 4.31
CA PHE A 329 28.07 -9.50 2.99
C PHE A 329 29.02 -8.53 2.25
N ARG A 330 29.51 -7.49 2.93
CA ARG A 330 30.43 -6.49 2.34
C ARG A 330 31.79 -7.10 1.96
N LYS A 331 32.34 -7.96 2.81
CA LYS A 331 33.65 -8.59 2.60
C LYS A 331 33.65 -9.57 1.42
N TYR A 332 32.56 -10.30 1.21
CA TYR A 332 32.52 -11.38 0.22
C TYR A 332 31.61 -11.08 -1.00
N LYS A 333 30.89 -9.95 -1.02
CA LYS A 333 29.92 -9.55 -2.07
C LYS A 333 28.96 -10.69 -2.45
N ARG A 334 28.50 -11.46 -1.46
CA ARG A 334 27.72 -12.70 -1.65
C ARG A 334 26.57 -12.75 -0.66
N MET A 335 25.48 -13.40 -1.05
CA MET A 335 24.32 -13.58 -0.17
C MET A 335 24.68 -14.47 1.03
N TYR A 336 24.36 -13.98 2.22
CA TYR A 336 24.68 -14.59 3.50
C TYR A 336 23.44 -14.52 4.40
N TYR A 337 23.03 -15.64 4.97
CA TYR A 337 21.88 -15.73 5.87
C TYR A 337 22.31 -16.36 7.18
N VAL A 338 21.83 -15.83 8.31
CA VAL A 338 22.04 -16.41 9.63
C VAL A 338 20.68 -16.72 10.23
N SER A 339 20.46 -17.98 10.56
CA SER A 339 19.31 -18.44 11.32
C SER A 339 19.72 -18.61 12.78
N TYR A 340 18.86 -18.15 13.68
CA TYR A 340 19.05 -18.21 15.11
C TYR A 340 18.06 -19.21 15.68
N PHE A 341 18.50 -19.99 16.65
CA PHE A 341 17.68 -20.97 17.32
C PHE A 341 17.58 -20.60 18.79
N ASN A 342 16.42 -20.85 19.39
CA ASN A 342 16.24 -20.68 20.81
C ASN A 342 16.93 -21.82 21.59
N LYS A 343 16.95 -21.76 22.92
CA LYS A 343 17.60 -22.77 23.77
C LYS A 343 16.96 -24.18 23.67
N PHE A 344 15.74 -24.25 23.15
CA PHE A 344 15.03 -25.51 22.89
C PHE A 344 15.34 -26.08 21.50
N GLY A 345 16.03 -25.34 20.63
CA GLY A 345 16.41 -25.78 19.29
C GLY A 345 15.44 -25.35 18.18
N LEU A 346 14.38 -24.60 18.49
CA LEU A 346 13.44 -24.08 17.50
C LEU A 346 13.98 -22.80 16.84
N TYR A 347 13.79 -22.66 15.52
CA TYR A 347 14.11 -21.43 14.80
C TYR A 347 13.36 -20.24 15.40
N HIS A 348 14.09 -19.16 15.68
CA HIS A 348 13.54 -17.97 16.30
C HIS A 348 14.19 -16.71 15.70
N PRO A 349 13.44 -15.84 14.99
CA PRO A 349 14.03 -14.68 14.35
C PRO A 349 14.57 -13.64 15.33
N MET A 350 15.70 -12.99 15.00
CA MET A 350 16.16 -11.81 15.73
C MET A 350 15.49 -10.55 15.18
N TYR A 351 14.38 -10.15 15.80
CA TYR A 351 13.63 -8.96 15.40
C TYR A 351 14.29 -7.64 15.89
N PRO A 352 13.95 -6.48 15.30
CA PRO A 352 14.35 -5.20 15.86
C PRO A 352 13.64 -4.93 17.20
N VAL A 353 14.41 -4.74 18.28
CA VAL A 353 13.84 -4.53 19.62
C VAL A 353 13.39 -3.07 19.80
N PRO A 354 12.11 -2.79 20.13
CA PRO A 354 11.56 -1.45 20.15
C PRO A 354 12.04 -0.63 21.35
N TYR A 355 12.05 0.70 21.19
CA TYR A 355 12.26 1.63 22.29
C TYR A 355 10.95 1.90 23.02
N ILE A 356 10.72 1.22 24.14
CA ILE A 356 9.53 1.43 24.96
C ILE A 356 9.88 2.39 26.10
N THR A 357 9.51 3.66 25.94
CA THR A 357 9.75 4.71 26.94
C THR A 357 8.46 5.43 27.29
N LYS A 358 8.40 6.07 28.46
CA LYS A 358 7.26 6.89 28.89
C LYS A 358 6.95 7.99 27.87
N ASN A 359 8.00 8.65 27.35
CA ASN A 359 7.83 9.74 26.40
C ASN A 359 7.25 9.26 25.07
N LEU A 360 7.65 8.07 24.59
CA LEU A 360 7.09 7.48 23.38
C LEU A 360 5.66 6.99 23.61
N TYR A 361 5.36 6.36 24.75
CA TYR A 361 4.00 5.99 25.12
C TYR A 361 3.05 7.20 25.09
N LEU A 362 3.41 8.26 25.82
CA LEU A 362 2.63 9.50 25.84
C LEU A 362 2.60 10.20 24.49
N PHE A 363 3.62 10.03 23.65
CA PHE A 363 3.62 10.59 22.31
C PHE A 363 2.54 9.93 21.43
N TYR A 364 2.50 8.60 21.42
CA TYR A 364 1.54 7.86 20.62
C TYR A 364 0.12 7.89 21.19
N LEU A 365 -0.03 7.95 22.52
CA LEU A 365 -1.33 8.10 23.18
C LEU A 365 -1.97 9.43 22.81
N ASP A 366 -1.28 10.55 23.03
CA ASP A 366 -1.80 11.89 22.69
C ASP A 366 -2.09 12.02 21.20
N ARG A 367 -1.24 11.43 20.33
CA ARG A 367 -1.51 11.37 18.90
C ARG A 367 -2.85 10.70 18.59
N MET A 368 -3.07 9.51 19.15
CA MET A 368 -4.30 8.76 18.93
C MET A 368 -5.52 9.52 19.45
N LEU A 369 -5.42 10.14 20.62
CA LEU A 369 -6.51 10.92 21.22
C LEU A 369 -6.86 12.15 20.38
N ILE A 370 -5.86 12.85 19.84
CA ILE A 370 -6.09 14.01 18.98
C ILE A 370 -6.76 13.58 17.67
N ILE A 371 -6.32 12.47 17.07
CA ILE A 371 -6.96 11.94 15.86
C ILE A 371 -8.41 11.54 16.14
N ASP A 372 -8.68 10.81 17.22
CA ASP A 372 -10.04 10.40 17.60
C ASP A 372 -10.95 11.60 17.89
N ASN A 373 -10.41 12.63 18.55
CA ASN A 373 -11.16 13.87 18.81
C ASN A 373 -11.60 14.57 17.51
N TYR A 374 -10.67 14.77 16.57
CA TYR A 374 -11.02 15.41 15.30
C TYR A 374 -11.90 14.53 14.42
N LEU A 375 -11.73 13.21 14.43
CA LEU A 375 -12.62 12.31 13.67
C LEU A 375 -14.07 12.36 14.17
N LYS A 376 -14.29 12.64 15.47
CA LYS A 376 -15.64 12.89 16.02
C LYS A 376 -16.21 14.24 15.59
N GLU A 377 -15.35 15.26 15.47
CA GLU A 377 -15.75 16.59 14.97
C GLU A 377 -15.97 16.63 13.45
N LEU A 378 -15.42 15.63 12.73
CA LEU A 378 -15.44 15.47 11.28
C LEU A 378 -16.21 14.20 10.87
N ASP A 379 -17.33 13.96 11.55
CA ASP A 379 -18.14 12.75 11.34
C ASP A 379 -18.79 12.70 9.95
N GLU A 380 -18.94 13.86 9.30
CA GLU A 380 -19.50 14.01 7.96
C GLU A 380 -18.56 13.54 6.83
N LEU A 381 -17.30 13.25 7.12
CA LEU A 381 -16.34 12.79 6.10
C LEU A 381 -16.69 11.38 5.59
N CYS A 382 -16.49 11.15 4.30
CA CYS A 382 -16.49 9.79 3.76
C CYS A 382 -15.29 8.99 4.29
N GLU A 383 -15.36 7.66 4.25
CA GLU A 383 -14.31 6.79 4.79
C GLU A 383 -12.94 7.05 4.15
N ASN A 384 -12.88 7.33 2.85
CA ASN A 384 -11.63 7.68 2.17
C ASN A 384 -10.98 8.94 2.77
N GLU A 385 -11.74 10.02 2.96
CA GLU A 385 -11.20 11.25 3.57
C GLU A 385 -10.78 11.05 5.04
N LYS A 386 -11.48 10.19 5.79
CA LYS A 386 -11.06 9.82 7.16
C LYS A 386 -9.71 9.10 7.15
N GLU A 387 -9.51 8.16 6.22
CA GLU A 387 -8.22 7.48 6.07
C GLU A 387 -7.10 8.44 5.69
N GLN A 388 -7.35 9.37 4.76
CA GLN A 388 -6.37 10.40 4.40
C GLN A 388 -6.06 11.33 5.58
N PHE A 389 -7.06 11.73 6.35
CA PHE A 389 -6.88 12.53 7.56
C PHE A 389 -6.01 11.81 8.61
N ILE A 390 -6.27 10.52 8.87
CA ILE A 390 -5.48 9.71 9.80
C ILE A 390 -4.02 9.64 9.33
N SER A 391 -3.81 9.33 8.04
CA SER A 391 -2.47 9.24 7.44
C SER A 391 -1.70 10.56 7.50
N MET A 392 -2.37 11.66 7.21
CA MET A 392 -1.84 13.02 7.32
C MET A 392 -1.41 13.30 8.78
N CYS A 393 -2.28 13.04 9.75
CA CYS A 393 -1.98 13.28 11.16
C CYS A 393 -0.80 12.43 11.64
N GLU A 394 -0.81 11.13 11.35
CA GLU A 394 0.29 10.23 11.72
C GLU A 394 1.63 10.72 11.15
N THR A 395 1.64 11.16 9.89
CA THR A 395 2.84 11.68 9.23
C THR A 395 3.29 13.02 9.82
N ILE A 396 2.38 13.94 10.15
CA ILE A 396 2.70 15.21 10.85
C ILE A 396 3.46 14.92 12.15
N TYR A 397 2.98 13.96 12.94
CA TYR A 397 3.65 13.56 14.18
C TYR A 397 5.07 13.00 13.95
N HIS A 398 5.34 12.39 12.79
CA HIS A 398 6.68 11.90 12.45
C HIS A 398 7.65 13.00 11.99
N ILE A 399 7.14 14.11 11.41
CA ILE A 399 7.98 15.18 10.87
C ILE A 399 8.15 16.37 11.82
N VAL A 400 7.20 16.61 12.73
CA VAL A 400 7.30 17.66 13.76
C VAL A 400 7.25 17.09 15.18
N SER A 401 7.91 17.77 16.13
CA SER A 401 7.88 17.34 17.54
C SER A 401 6.47 17.42 18.13
N LYS A 402 6.16 16.58 19.13
CA LYS A 402 4.90 16.58 19.90
C LYS A 402 4.35 17.97 20.22
N LYS A 403 5.23 18.88 20.67
CA LYS A 403 4.89 20.26 21.03
C LYS A 403 4.19 21.05 19.91
N TYR A 404 4.46 20.73 18.64
CA TYR A 404 3.94 21.47 17.49
C TYR A 404 2.91 20.69 16.68
N ALA A 405 2.92 19.36 16.73
CA ALA A 405 2.05 18.51 15.91
C ALA A 405 0.56 18.87 16.06
N SER A 406 0.06 18.95 17.30
CA SER A 406 -1.34 19.30 17.58
C SER A 406 -1.74 20.65 16.97
N GLY A 407 -0.91 21.68 17.14
CA GLY A 407 -1.19 23.01 16.59
C GLY A 407 -1.10 23.07 15.07
N CYS A 408 -0.26 22.24 14.43
CA CYS A 408 -0.25 22.12 12.98
C CYS A 408 -1.55 21.46 12.47
N ILE A 409 -1.98 20.36 13.08
CA ILE A 409 -3.22 19.65 12.73
C ILE A 409 -4.42 20.58 12.92
N GLU A 410 -4.51 21.25 14.06
CA GLU A 410 -5.57 22.22 14.36
C GLU A 410 -5.66 23.33 13.31
N ASN A 411 -4.51 23.88 12.87
CA ASN A 411 -4.49 24.90 11.83
C ASN A 411 -4.99 24.39 10.47
N ILE A 412 -4.67 23.15 10.11
CA ILE A 412 -5.14 22.54 8.86
C ILE A 412 -6.65 22.29 8.93
N VAL A 413 -7.15 21.73 10.04
CA VAL A 413 -8.57 21.45 10.25
C VAL A 413 -9.39 22.74 10.27
N LYS A 414 -8.96 23.77 11.01
CA LYS A 414 -9.68 25.06 11.13
C LYS A 414 -9.81 25.84 9.81
N ARG A 415 -8.96 25.55 8.83
CA ARG A 415 -8.95 26.23 7.52
C ARG A 415 -9.72 25.47 6.44
N ARG A 416 -10.26 24.30 6.76
CA ARG A 416 -11.06 23.51 5.83
C ARG A 416 -12.34 24.27 5.46
N ASN A 417 -12.64 24.31 4.16
CA ASN A 417 -13.96 24.64 3.66
C ASN A 417 -14.78 23.34 3.53
N LYS A 418 -16.01 23.32 4.04
CA LYS A 418 -16.88 22.13 3.98
C LYS A 418 -17.32 21.76 2.56
N GLU A 419 -17.30 22.71 1.64
CA GLU A 419 -17.68 22.52 0.23
C GLU A 419 -16.53 21.95 -0.63
N GLU A 420 -15.29 21.94 -0.11
CA GLU A 420 -14.13 21.37 -0.81
C GLU A 420 -14.05 19.86 -0.58
N GLY A 421 -14.35 19.08 -1.61
CA GLY A 421 -14.01 17.65 -1.65
C GLY A 421 -12.50 17.43 -1.68
N ASN A 422 -12.02 16.29 -1.16
CA ASN A 422 -10.60 15.86 -1.19
C ASN A 422 -9.60 16.77 -0.42
N TYR A 423 -10.08 17.61 0.51
CA TYR A 423 -9.21 18.53 1.25
C TYR A 423 -8.10 17.80 2.03
N PHE A 424 -8.43 16.71 2.73
CA PHE A 424 -7.43 15.99 3.54
C PHE A 424 -6.53 15.10 2.69
N HIS A 425 -7.05 14.56 1.59
CA HIS A 425 -6.22 13.92 0.56
C HIS A 425 -5.10 14.86 0.09
N ASP A 426 -5.43 16.08 -0.32
CA ASP A 426 -4.45 17.02 -0.86
C ASP A 426 -3.42 17.46 0.18
N TRP A 427 -3.87 17.70 1.42
CA TRP A 427 -2.95 17.97 2.52
C TRP A 427 -2.06 16.78 2.85
N ASN A 428 -2.57 15.55 2.75
CA ASN A 428 -1.76 14.36 2.95
C ASN A 428 -0.63 14.30 1.92
N LEU A 429 -0.89 14.62 0.64
CA LEU A 429 0.17 14.70 -0.39
C LEU A 429 1.26 15.70 0.00
N ILE A 430 0.89 16.91 0.44
CA ILE A 430 1.85 17.91 0.93
C ILE A 430 2.69 17.35 2.09
N VAL A 431 2.03 16.75 3.08
CA VAL A 431 2.67 16.20 4.28
C VAL A 431 3.62 15.04 3.93
N GLN A 432 3.26 14.18 2.99
CA GLN A 432 4.14 13.12 2.48
C GLN A 432 5.38 13.70 1.80
N THR A 433 5.23 14.74 0.97
CA THR A 433 6.40 15.44 0.38
C THR A 433 7.35 15.98 1.46
N LEU A 434 6.81 16.52 2.56
CA LEU A 434 7.64 16.97 3.69
C LEU A 434 8.33 15.81 4.40
N PHE A 435 7.67 14.65 4.53
CA PHE A 435 8.26 13.45 5.12
C PHE A 435 9.40 12.90 4.26
N ASP A 436 9.23 12.84 2.95
CA ASP A 436 10.27 12.42 2.02
C ASP A 436 11.45 13.40 2.02
N GLY A 437 11.16 14.70 2.13
CA GLY A 437 12.14 15.78 2.23
C GLY A 437 12.73 16.01 3.63
N LYS A 438 12.35 15.24 4.66
CA LYS A 438 12.70 15.53 6.07
C LYS A 438 14.21 15.60 6.34
N MET A 439 15.01 14.93 5.53
CA MET A 439 16.48 14.95 5.61
C MET A 439 17.09 16.30 5.18
N LEU A 440 16.39 17.06 4.36
CA LEU A 440 16.77 18.40 3.87
C LEU A 440 16.02 19.52 4.60
N LEU A 441 15.17 19.19 5.58
CA LEU A 441 14.37 20.16 6.32
C LEU A 441 14.68 20.12 7.81
N THR A 442 14.60 21.28 8.46
CA THR A 442 14.55 21.37 9.92
C THR A 442 13.11 21.27 10.40
N THR A 443 12.91 20.78 11.62
CA THR A 443 11.58 20.73 12.26
C THR A 443 10.89 22.10 12.25
N GLY A 444 11.66 23.19 12.43
CA GLY A 444 11.14 24.55 12.35
C GLY A 444 10.65 24.96 10.95
N ALA A 445 11.32 24.51 9.89
CA ALA A 445 10.88 24.75 8.52
C ALA A 445 9.61 23.97 8.18
N MET A 446 9.53 22.69 8.56
CA MET A 446 8.32 21.88 8.37
C MET A 446 7.13 22.47 9.10
N LYS A 447 7.31 22.92 10.36
CA LYS A 447 6.27 23.67 11.10
C LYS A 447 5.82 24.94 10.36
N ALA A 448 6.76 25.72 9.82
CA ALA A 448 6.44 26.94 9.10
C ALA A 448 5.59 26.67 7.83
N ILE A 449 5.76 25.51 7.19
CA ILE A 449 4.94 25.10 6.04
C ILE A 449 3.55 24.67 6.49
N LEU A 450 3.46 23.79 7.49
CA LEU A 450 2.18 23.26 8.00
C LEU A 450 1.27 24.33 8.62
N THR A 451 1.77 25.53 8.86
CA THR A 451 1.00 26.67 9.41
C THR A 451 0.59 27.70 8.34
N LYS A 452 1.01 27.51 7.07
CA LYS A 452 0.63 28.34 5.93
C LYS A 452 -0.75 27.97 5.38
N SER A 453 -1.31 28.84 4.53
CA SER A 453 -2.50 28.49 3.73
C SER A 453 -2.20 27.33 2.80
N TYR A 454 -3.23 26.59 2.37
CA TYR A 454 -3.08 25.44 1.47
C TYR A 454 -2.22 25.77 0.24
N ASN A 455 -2.57 26.83 -0.50
CA ASN A 455 -1.83 27.23 -1.71
C ASN A 455 -0.35 27.56 -1.44
N GLN A 456 -0.06 28.20 -0.30
CA GLN A 456 1.32 28.49 0.07
C GLN A 456 2.10 27.23 0.49
N ALA A 457 1.44 26.29 1.17
CA ALA A 457 2.02 25.02 1.55
C ALA A 457 2.28 24.14 0.32
N LEU A 458 1.34 24.11 -0.64
CA LEU A 458 1.45 23.42 -1.92
C LEU A 458 2.60 23.97 -2.77
N ASN A 459 2.75 25.30 -2.85
CA ASN A 459 3.87 25.89 -3.57
C ASN A 459 5.21 25.53 -2.91
N ALA A 460 5.29 25.55 -1.57
CA ALA A 460 6.49 25.15 -0.86
C ALA A 460 6.81 23.66 -1.04
N SER A 461 5.81 22.77 -1.03
CA SER A 461 6.02 21.34 -1.23
C SER A 461 6.57 21.04 -2.62
N LYS A 462 6.05 21.68 -3.68
CA LYS A 462 6.58 21.57 -5.04
C LYS A 462 8.07 21.94 -5.12
N VAL A 463 8.46 23.05 -4.50
CA VAL A 463 9.88 23.46 -4.48
C VAL A 463 10.74 22.46 -3.70
N ILE A 464 10.25 21.94 -2.57
CA ILE A 464 10.96 20.93 -1.78
C ILE A 464 11.14 19.64 -2.57
N GLU A 465 10.10 19.20 -3.29
CA GLU A 465 10.16 18.04 -4.16
C GLU A 465 11.25 18.22 -5.23
N GLY A 466 11.27 19.39 -5.89
CA GLY A 466 12.31 19.76 -6.85
C GLY A 466 13.70 19.71 -6.22
N VAL A 467 13.91 20.32 -5.05
CA VAL A 467 15.22 20.31 -4.38
C VAL A 467 15.65 18.90 -3.99
N CYS A 468 14.74 18.07 -3.46
CA CYS A 468 15.03 16.68 -3.13
C CYS A 468 15.43 15.88 -4.37
N ARG A 469 14.76 16.13 -5.50
CA ARG A 469 15.04 15.51 -6.79
C ARG A 469 16.46 15.86 -7.26
N TYR A 470 16.79 17.14 -7.35
CA TYR A 470 18.12 17.57 -7.82
C TYR A 470 19.25 17.12 -6.89
N PHE A 471 19.01 17.11 -5.58
CA PHE A 471 19.98 16.58 -4.61
C PHE A 471 20.30 15.10 -4.86
N ARG A 472 19.28 14.27 -5.17
CA ARG A 472 19.49 12.86 -5.56
C ARG A 472 20.26 12.73 -6.88
N ILE A 473 19.96 13.57 -7.86
CA ILE A 473 20.66 13.58 -9.15
C ILE A 473 22.13 13.95 -8.96
N GLU A 474 22.46 14.90 -8.08
CA GLU A 474 23.84 15.22 -7.74
C GLU A 474 24.59 14.02 -7.14
N GLU A 475 23.93 13.22 -6.28
CA GLU A 475 24.51 11.97 -5.75
C GLU A 475 24.76 10.95 -6.87
N GLU A 476 23.80 10.76 -7.78
CA GLU A 476 23.90 9.85 -8.94
C GLU A 476 25.01 10.28 -9.91
N LEU A 477 25.20 11.60 -10.09
CA LEU A 477 26.26 12.17 -10.92
C LEU A 477 27.63 12.20 -10.24
N GLN A 478 27.72 11.76 -8.96
CA GLN A 478 28.92 11.77 -8.12
C GLN A 478 29.45 13.19 -7.81
N LEU A 479 28.57 14.19 -7.75
CA LEU A 479 28.90 15.60 -7.50
C LEU A 479 29.10 15.92 -6.00
N GLN A 480 29.10 14.92 -5.12
CA GLN A 480 29.32 15.03 -3.66
C GLN A 480 28.45 16.12 -2.99
N PRO A 481 27.11 16.06 -3.10
CA PRO A 481 26.25 17.10 -2.58
C PRO A 481 26.26 17.15 -1.05
N SER A 482 26.34 18.36 -0.49
CA SER A 482 26.40 18.55 0.96
C SER A 482 24.99 18.64 1.55
N GLN A 483 24.48 17.52 2.08
CA GLN A 483 23.15 17.46 2.72
C GLN A 483 23.01 18.51 3.82
N LYS A 484 24.06 18.72 4.63
CA LYS A 484 24.07 19.71 5.71
C LYS A 484 23.91 21.14 5.18
N ARG A 485 24.56 21.48 4.07
CA ARG A 485 24.48 22.81 3.45
C ARG A 485 23.12 23.04 2.80
N ALA A 486 22.64 22.07 2.02
CA ALA A 486 21.31 22.11 1.42
C ALA A 486 20.21 22.28 2.49
N ARG A 487 20.29 21.47 3.55
CA ARG A 487 19.38 21.56 4.70
C ARG A 487 19.36 22.94 5.34
N LYS A 488 20.53 23.52 5.61
CA LYS A 488 20.64 24.85 6.24
C LYS A 488 20.07 25.94 5.34
N ARG A 489 20.36 25.91 4.04
CA ARG A 489 19.92 26.92 3.07
C ARG A 489 18.41 26.87 2.87
N LEU A 490 17.86 25.71 2.47
CA LEU A 490 16.44 25.51 2.25
C LEU A 490 15.61 25.85 3.50
N SER A 491 16.02 25.35 4.66
CA SER A 491 15.32 25.63 5.92
C SER A 491 15.43 27.08 6.39
N SER A 492 16.45 27.83 5.96
CA SER A 492 16.56 29.26 6.24
C SER A 492 15.58 30.05 5.40
N LEU A 493 15.54 29.80 4.09
CA LEU A 493 14.64 30.48 3.15
C LEU A 493 13.17 30.31 3.59
N ILE A 494 12.76 29.06 3.85
CA ILE A 494 11.40 28.73 4.30
C ILE A 494 11.02 29.47 5.59
N ARG A 495 11.90 29.49 6.60
CA ARG A 495 11.61 30.14 7.89
C ARG A 495 11.56 31.66 7.80
N LYS A 496 12.29 32.26 6.86
CA LYS A 496 12.25 33.70 6.58
C LYS A 496 11.14 34.11 5.62
N ASN A 497 10.38 33.15 5.10
CA ASN A 497 9.38 33.38 4.07
C ASN A 497 9.97 33.97 2.78
N GLU A 498 11.23 33.62 2.47
CA GLU A 498 11.93 34.00 1.25
C GLU A 498 11.61 32.99 0.13
N ASP A 499 11.67 33.43 -1.13
CA ASP A 499 11.42 32.57 -2.28
C ASP A 499 12.51 31.47 -2.38
N CYS A 500 12.06 30.23 -2.51
CA CYS A 500 12.94 29.07 -2.63
C CYS A 500 13.21 28.71 -4.10
N ASN A 501 12.49 29.30 -5.06
CA ASN A 501 12.66 29.04 -6.49
C ASN A 501 14.06 29.41 -6.99
N ASP A 502 14.66 30.48 -6.49
CA ASP A 502 16.03 30.87 -6.87
C ASP A 502 17.05 29.77 -6.50
N TYR A 503 16.88 29.15 -5.33
CA TYR A 503 17.75 28.06 -4.92
C TYR A 503 17.52 26.79 -5.75
N LEU A 504 16.27 26.49 -6.09
CA LEU A 504 15.92 25.39 -6.97
C LEU A 504 16.52 25.58 -8.38
N LYS A 505 16.45 26.81 -8.90
CA LYS A 505 17.03 27.18 -10.19
C LYS A 505 18.55 27.01 -10.22
N GLU A 506 19.25 27.44 -9.16
CA GLU A 506 20.70 27.25 -9.03
C GLU A 506 21.09 25.76 -9.07
N LEU A 507 20.37 24.90 -8.33
CA LEU A 507 20.60 23.45 -8.35
C LEU A 507 20.34 22.84 -9.73
N LYS A 508 19.25 23.27 -10.38
CA LYS A 508 18.87 22.85 -11.72
C LYS A 508 19.95 23.18 -12.75
N GLU A 509 20.45 24.42 -12.75
CA GLU A 509 21.53 24.86 -13.64
C GLU A 509 22.80 24.05 -13.42
N HIS A 510 23.19 23.83 -12.15
CA HIS A 510 24.37 23.05 -11.80
C HIS A 510 24.31 21.60 -12.30
N VAL A 511 23.16 20.93 -12.13
CA VAL A 511 22.92 19.57 -12.62
C VAL A 511 22.96 19.53 -14.16
N MET A 512 22.36 20.51 -14.84
CA MET A 512 22.34 20.59 -16.30
C MET A 512 23.73 20.79 -16.91
N GLU A 513 24.54 21.69 -16.35
CA GLU A 513 25.92 21.90 -16.77
C GLU A 513 26.78 20.65 -16.60
N SER A 514 26.57 19.92 -15.51
CA SER A 514 27.33 18.71 -15.20
C SER A 514 26.92 17.53 -16.08
N TYR A 515 25.62 17.43 -16.41
CA TYR A 515 25.09 16.33 -17.19
C TYR A 515 25.26 16.50 -18.70
N SER A 516 25.11 17.73 -19.23
CA SER A 516 25.31 18.02 -20.65
C SER A 516 26.71 17.60 -21.16
N LYS A 517 27.73 17.69 -20.29
CA LYS A 517 29.10 17.19 -20.57
C LYS A 517 29.19 15.69 -20.82
N LYS A 518 28.22 14.90 -20.34
CA LYS A 518 28.16 13.43 -20.52
C LYS A 518 27.36 13.00 -21.75
N LEU A 519 26.55 13.90 -22.33
CA LEU A 519 25.68 13.60 -23.47
C LEU A 519 26.31 14.10 -24.76
N HIS A 520 26.79 13.17 -25.60
CA HIS A 520 27.35 13.47 -26.91
C HIS A 520 26.26 13.77 -27.96
N PHE A 521 25.53 14.88 -27.79
CA PHE A 521 24.55 15.34 -28.80
C PHE A 521 25.20 16.19 -29.89
N SER A 522 24.69 16.08 -31.12
CA SER A 522 24.92 17.08 -32.16
C SER A 522 24.22 18.40 -31.83
N GLU A 523 24.65 19.52 -32.42
CA GLU A 523 24.03 20.84 -32.17
C GLU A 523 22.54 20.88 -32.49
N MET A 524 22.12 20.25 -33.60
CA MET A 524 20.70 20.14 -33.97
C MET A 524 19.88 19.36 -32.94
N GLU A 525 20.45 18.30 -32.35
CA GLU A 525 19.77 17.52 -31.31
C GLU A 525 19.66 18.25 -29.98
N LYS A 526 20.63 19.11 -29.66
CA LYS A 526 20.56 19.98 -28.47
C LYS A 526 19.45 21.01 -28.60
N GLU A 527 19.27 21.59 -29.79
CA GLU A 527 18.19 22.55 -30.05
C GLU A 527 16.81 21.88 -29.93
N MET A 528 16.62 20.72 -30.57
CA MET A 528 15.38 19.95 -30.45
C MET A 528 15.11 19.50 -29.01
N ALA A 529 16.13 19.05 -28.28
CA ALA A 529 15.99 18.68 -26.86
C ALA A 529 15.61 19.87 -25.99
N THR A 530 16.13 21.06 -26.30
CA THR A 530 15.83 22.29 -25.57
C THR A 530 14.39 22.74 -25.79
N ASP A 531 13.90 22.76 -27.03
CA ASP A 531 12.49 23.04 -27.34
C ASP A 531 11.55 22.04 -26.63
N TYR A 532 11.88 20.76 -26.73
CA TYR A 532 11.12 19.69 -26.09
C TYR A 532 11.01 19.88 -24.57
N ILE A 533 12.14 20.19 -23.91
CA ILE A 533 12.20 20.44 -22.47
C ILE A 533 11.43 21.71 -22.09
N GLN A 534 11.54 22.79 -22.87
CA GLN A 534 10.81 24.04 -22.60
C GLN A 534 9.29 23.82 -22.64
N ARG A 535 8.81 23.01 -23.60
CA ARG A 535 7.38 22.64 -23.67
C ARG A 535 6.93 21.80 -22.49
N ILE A 536 7.73 20.81 -22.07
CA ILE A 536 7.46 20.05 -20.84
C ILE A 536 7.42 20.96 -19.61
N GLN A 537 8.35 21.92 -19.52
CA GLN A 537 8.48 22.84 -18.38
C GLN A 537 7.30 23.79 -18.23
N LYS A 538 6.45 23.95 -19.25
CA LYS A 538 5.17 24.64 -19.15
C LYS A 538 4.22 23.99 -18.14
N TYR A 539 4.28 22.67 -18.01
CA TYR A 539 3.44 21.88 -17.12
C TYR A 539 4.25 21.37 -15.91
N CYS A 540 5.53 21.07 -16.11
CA CYS A 540 6.44 20.53 -15.11
C CYS A 540 7.74 21.37 -15.04
N PRO A 541 7.73 22.54 -14.38
CA PRO A 541 8.81 23.54 -14.44
C PRO A 541 10.19 23.00 -14.06
N ASP A 542 10.22 21.98 -13.21
CA ASP A 542 11.44 21.43 -12.62
C ASP A 542 11.97 20.21 -13.37
N ILE A 543 11.43 19.86 -14.54
CA ILE A 543 11.98 18.76 -15.35
C ILE A 543 13.22 19.23 -16.11
N VAL A 544 14.22 18.37 -16.12
CA VAL A 544 15.43 18.50 -16.94
C VAL A 544 15.63 17.33 -17.89
N LEU A 545 16.53 17.50 -18.86
CA LEU A 545 16.90 16.45 -19.81
C LEU A 545 17.44 15.18 -19.13
N TYR A 546 18.08 15.33 -17.96
CA TYR A 546 18.48 14.20 -17.12
C TYR A 546 17.30 13.33 -16.72
N ASP A 547 16.19 13.93 -16.31
CA ASP A 547 15.02 13.17 -15.87
C ASP A 547 14.50 12.32 -17.03
N LEU A 548 14.37 12.89 -18.23
CA LEU A 548 13.89 12.14 -19.39
C LEU A 548 14.82 10.98 -19.73
N PHE A 549 16.13 11.18 -19.59
CA PHE A 549 17.09 10.11 -19.77
C PHE A 549 16.95 9.02 -18.70
N ARG A 550 16.84 9.39 -17.42
CA ARG A 550 16.72 8.42 -16.32
C ARG A 550 15.49 7.55 -16.50
N GLU A 551 14.36 8.15 -16.86
CA GLU A 551 13.09 7.42 -16.96
C GLU A 551 12.98 6.57 -18.23
N PHE A 552 13.58 6.99 -19.35
CA PHE A 552 13.34 6.35 -20.65
C PHE A 552 14.58 5.75 -21.32
N GLY A 553 15.78 6.15 -20.88
CA GLY A 553 17.06 5.76 -21.48
C GLY A 553 17.38 6.48 -22.79
N SER A 554 18.67 6.47 -23.17
CA SER A 554 19.17 7.15 -24.38
C SER A 554 18.42 6.83 -25.68
N PRO A 555 18.12 5.55 -26.00
CA PRO A 555 17.49 5.21 -27.29
C PRO A 555 16.06 5.73 -27.42
N ASN A 556 15.30 5.76 -26.31
CA ASN A 556 13.93 6.25 -26.32
C ASN A 556 13.88 7.77 -26.22
N LEU A 557 14.78 8.39 -25.45
CA LEU A 557 14.92 9.83 -25.39
C LEU A 557 15.15 10.44 -26.79
N SER A 558 16.03 9.83 -27.58
CA SER A 558 16.24 10.24 -28.97
C SER A 558 14.97 10.12 -29.83
N LYS A 559 14.17 9.06 -29.63
CA LYS A 559 12.89 8.89 -30.34
C LYS A 559 11.84 9.91 -29.92
N PHE A 560 11.77 10.26 -28.63
CA PHE A 560 10.88 11.28 -28.09
C PHE A 560 11.21 12.66 -28.64
N ILE A 561 12.48 13.08 -28.53
CA ILE A 561 12.96 14.35 -29.06
C ILE A 561 12.70 14.45 -30.56
N ARG A 562 12.89 13.35 -31.30
CA ARG A 562 12.65 13.30 -32.76
C ARG A 562 11.18 13.12 -33.15
N GLY A 563 10.26 12.89 -32.20
CA GLY A 563 8.84 12.65 -32.47
C GLY A 563 8.55 11.39 -33.30
N LYS A 564 9.45 10.40 -33.32
CA LYS A 564 9.40 9.22 -34.22
C LYS A 564 8.86 7.96 -33.56
N TYR A 565 8.10 8.09 -32.48
CA TYR A 565 7.60 6.93 -31.75
C TYR A 565 6.38 6.33 -32.47
N PRO A 566 6.34 5.01 -32.74
CA PRO A 566 5.19 4.38 -33.39
C PRO A 566 3.95 4.42 -32.47
N CYS A 567 2.82 4.86 -33.03
CA CYS A 567 1.57 5.08 -32.30
C CYS A 567 0.40 4.59 -33.16
N LEU A 568 -0.56 3.90 -32.54
CA LEU A 568 -1.83 3.49 -33.18
C LEU A 568 -2.69 4.72 -33.50
N PHE A 569 -2.71 5.68 -32.58
CA PHE A 569 -3.45 6.93 -32.75
C PHE A 569 -2.62 7.99 -33.46
N HIS A 570 -3.12 8.51 -34.57
CA HIS A 570 -2.41 9.54 -35.33
C HIS A 570 -2.66 10.92 -34.72
N ALA A 571 -1.60 11.74 -34.68
CA ALA A 571 -1.72 13.10 -34.19
C ALA A 571 -2.62 13.92 -35.13
N GLN A 572 -3.69 14.47 -34.59
CA GLN A 572 -4.70 15.20 -35.35
C GLN A 572 -5.50 16.13 -34.45
N GLU A 573 -6.13 17.12 -35.07
CA GLU A 573 -7.13 17.96 -34.43
C GLU A 573 -8.52 17.34 -34.62
N ILE A 574 -9.27 17.21 -33.53
CA ILE A 574 -10.66 16.79 -33.58
C ILE A 574 -11.51 18.02 -33.88
N HIS A 575 -12.23 17.97 -34.99
CA HIS A 575 -13.07 19.09 -35.42
C HIS A 575 -14.35 19.14 -34.58
N LEU A 576 -14.48 20.15 -33.72
CA LEU A 576 -15.70 20.36 -32.92
C LEU A 576 -16.91 20.65 -33.83
N SER A 577 -18.07 20.12 -33.45
CA SER A 577 -19.33 20.48 -34.11
C SER A 577 -19.79 21.86 -33.66
N TYR A 578 -20.23 22.65 -34.63
CA TYR A 578 -20.75 24.01 -34.44
C TYR A 578 -22.22 24.13 -34.83
N GLU A 579 -22.89 22.99 -34.98
CA GLU A 579 -24.27 22.88 -35.45
C GLU A 579 -25.25 23.53 -34.46
N GLU A 580 -24.99 23.46 -33.15
CA GLU A 580 -25.89 24.04 -32.14
C GLU A 580 -26.01 25.58 -32.24
N LEU A 581 -24.92 26.29 -32.56
CA LEU A 581 -25.01 27.73 -32.83
C LEU A 581 -25.82 27.99 -34.09
N SER A 582 -25.63 27.18 -35.13
CA SER A 582 -26.39 27.29 -36.37
C SER A 582 -27.88 27.06 -36.12
N PHE A 583 -28.24 26.05 -35.33
CA PHE A 583 -29.60 25.76 -34.90
C PHE A 583 -30.20 26.89 -34.05
N PHE A 584 -29.43 27.43 -33.11
CA PHE A 584 -29.84 28.58 -32.31
C PHE A 584 -30.15 29.78 -33.19
N VAL A 585 -29.24 30.11 -34.13
CA VAL A 585 -29.43 31.22 -35.07
C VAL A 585 -30.63 30.97 -35.97
N LYS A 586 -30.80 29.76 -36.53
CA LYS A 586 -32.00 29.39 -37.30
C LYS A 586 -33.29 29.63 -36.51
N THR A 587 -33.31 29.20 -35.25
CA THR A 587 -34.47 29.36 -34.37
C THR A 587 -34.72 30.83 -34.05
N LEU A 588 -33.66 31.61 -33.85
CA LEU A 588 -33.76 33.06 -33.66
C LEU A 588 -34.30 33.77 -34.91
N LEU A 589 -33.81 33.39 -36.10
CA LEU A 589 -34.22 33.96 -37.39
C LEU A 589 -35.68 33.66 -37.74
N LYS A 590 -36.25 32.55 -37.22
CA LYS A 590 -37.68 32.23 -37.35
C LYS A 590 -38.58 33.15 -36.52
N LYS A 591 -38.04 33.86 -35.53
CA LYS A 591 -38.83 34.82 -34.73
C LYS A 591 -39.08 36.08 -35.55
N GLN A 592 -40.33 36.55 -35.62
CA GLN A 592 -40.70 37.78 -36.32
C GLN A 592 -40.34 39.04 -35.51
N THR A 593 -39.06 39.21 -35.16
CA THR A 593 -38.57 40.37 -34.39
C THR A 593 -37.68 41.27 -35.24
N ARG A 594 -37.61 42.55 -34.88
CA ARG A 594 -36.71 43.53 -35.52
C ARG A 594 -35.24 43.10 -35.39
N GLN A 595 -34.86 42.53 -34.25
CA GLN A 595 -33.51 42.00 -33.99
C GLN A 595 -33.16 40.84 -34.95
N ALA A 596 -34.07 39.88 -35.13
CA ALA A 596 -33.87 38.76 -36.06
C ALA A 596 -33.70 39.24 -37.52
N LYS A 597 -34.49 40.23 -37.94
CA LYS A 597 -34.35 40.84 -39.28
C LYS A 597 -32.98 41.51 -39.48
N HIS A 598 -32.48 42.23 -38.47
CA HIS A 598 -31.15 42.85 -38.53
C HIS A 598 -30.02 41.82 -38.59
N ILE A 599 -30.12 40.75 -37.79
CA ILE A 599 -29.15 39.64 -37.81
C ILE A 599 -29.17 38.93 -39.18
N TYR A 600 -30.35 38.65 -39.75
CA TYR A 600 -30.48 38.09 -41.10
C TYR A 600 -29.78 38.94 -42.16
N CYS A 601 -30.05 40.26 -42.17
CA CYS A 601 -29.42 41.18 -43.11
C CYS A 601 -27.90 41.22 -42.95
N ARG A 602 -27.39 41.14 -41.71
CA ARG A 602 -25.96 41.14 -41.42
C ARG A 602 -25.29 39.84 -41.86
N LEU A 603 -25.86 38.68 -41.52
CA LEU A 603 -25.39 37.38 -41.99
C LEU A 603 -25.38 37.27 -43.51
N LYS A 604 -26.38 37.85 -44.19
CA LYS A 604 -26.42 37.91 -45.66
C LYS A 604 -25.33 38.82 -46.22
N LYS A 605 -25.08 39.98 -45.59
CA LYS A 605 -24.03 40.93 -46.02
C LYS A 605 -22.62 40.34 -45.87
N GLU A 606 -22.41 39.54 -44.83
CA GLU A 606 -21.10 38.92 -44.54
C GLU A 606 -20.94 37.53 -45.19
N ASN A 607 -21.88 37.11 -46.07
CA ASN A 607 -21.88 35.80 -46.73
C ASN A 607 -21.89 34.59 -45.78
N LEU A 608 -22.35 34.77 -44.54
CA LEU A 608 -22.43 33.72 -43.50
C LEU A 608 -23.81 33.05 -43.42
N LEU A 609 -24.83 33.62 -44.08
CA LEU A 609 -26.20 33.10 -43.99
C LEU A 609 -26.31 31.66 -44.52
N HIS A 610 -25.69 31.36 -45.66
CA HIS A 610 -25.78 30.03 -46.26
C HIS A 610 -25.10 28.96 -45.40
N THR A 611 -23.90 29.26 -44.89
CA THR A 611 -23.13 28.35 -44.02
C THR A 611 -23.82 28.09 -42.68
N VAL A 612 -24.46 29.10 -42.10
CA VAL A 612 -25.33 28.92 -40.92
C VAL A 612 -26.55 28.05 -41.25
N LEU A 613 -27.16 28.23 -42.43
CA LEU A 613 -28.33 27.44 -42.83
C LEU A 613 -27.97 25.98 -43.15
N GLU A 614 -26.77 25.72 -43.65
CA GLU A 614 -26.25 24.38 -43.91
C GLU A 614 -25.59 23.72 -42.69
N GLU A 615 -25.51 24.42 -41.55
CA GLU A 615 -24.89 23.95 -40.30
C GLU A 615 -23.39 23.60 -40.41
N LYS A 616 -22.72 24.11 -41.46
CA LYS A 616 -21.29 23.85 -41.75
C LYS A 616 -20.47 25.10 -41.47
N LEU A 617 -20.33 25.46 -40.20
CA LEU A 617 -19.47 26.57 -39.79
C LEU A 617 -18.02 26.11 -39.61
N THR A 618 -17.07 26.88 -40.12
CA THR A 618 -15.66 26.77 -39.69
C THR A 618 -15.46 27.50 -38.35
N PRO A 619 -14.36 27.25 -37.61
CA PRO A 619 -14.08 27.97 -36.36
C PRO A 619 -14.06 29.50 -36.52
N VAL A 620 -13.54 29.98 -37.66
CA VAL A 620 -13.47 31.42 -37.97
C VAL A 620 -14.88 31.98 -38.17
N GLN A 621 -15.69 31.31 -39.01
CA GLN A 621 -17.06 31.72 -39.28
C GLN A 621 -17.94 31.62 -38.03
N TYR A 622 -17.70 30.65 -37.16
CA TYR A 622 -18.38 30.55 -35.87
C TYR A 622 -18.12 31.78 -35.00
N HIS A 623 -16.87 32.23 -34.94
CA HIS A 623 -16.51 33.44 -34.20
C HIS A 623 -17.14 34.70 -34.81
N GLU A 624 -17.16 34.82 -36.14
CA GLU A 624 -17.82 35.93 -36.84
C GLU A 624 -19.33 35.96 -36.54
N VAL A 625 -20.00 34.80 -36.58
CA VAL A 625 -21.41 34.68 -36.20
C VAL A 625 -21.64 35.11 -34.75
N LEU A 626 -20.79 34.69 -33.81
CA LEU A 626 -20.88 35.11 -32.41
C LEU A 626 -20.72 36.63 -32.24
N GLU A 627 -19.79 37.26 -32.95
CA GLU A 627 -19.60 38.72 -32.89
C GLU A 627 -20.80 39.48 -33.50
N ILE A 628 -21.43 38.97 -34.55
CA ILE A 628 -22.71 39.52 -35.06
C ILE A 628 -23.80 39.44 -33.98
N MET A 629 -23.92 38.30 -33.31
CA MET A 629 -24.93 38.11 -32.27
C MET A 629 -24.71 39.03 -31.07
N LYS A 630 -23.45 39.21 -30.67
CA LYS A 630 -23.04 40.14 -29.62
C LYS A 630 -23.29 41.59 -30.03
N PHE A 631 -22.93 41.99 -31.24
CA PHE A 631 -23.19 43.33 -31.79
C PHE A 631 -24.69 43.68 -31.77
N HIS A 632 -25.54 42.68 -32.02
CA HIS A 632 -27.00 42.84 -31.97
C HIS A 632 -27.63 42.56 -30.59
N ASN A 633 -26.84 42.44 -29.52
CA ASN A 633 -27.29 42.24 -28.14
C ASN A 633 -28.22 41.03 -27.93
N VAL A 634 -27.86 39.86 -28.49
CA VAL A 634 -28.60 38.62 -28.24
C VAL A 634 -28.27 38.09 -26.83
N GLY A 635 -29.11 38.46 -25.86
CA GLY A 635 -28.89 38.14 -24.44
C GLY A 635 -29.07 36.68 -24.05
N ASN A 636 -29.85 35.91 -24.81
CA ASN A 636 -30.24 34.53 -24.49
C ASN A 636 -29.35 33.45 -25.13
N LEU A 637 -28.19 33.81 -25.68
CA LEU A 637 -27.23 32.84 -26.22
C LEU A 637 -26.54 32.10 -25.05
N PRO A 638 -26.62 30.75 -24.98
CA PRO A 638 -25.96 29.95 -23.95
C PRO A 638 -24.45 30.22 -23.86
N ASP A 639 -23.91 30.20 -22.64
CA ASP A 639 -22.49 30.51 -22.39
C ASP A 639 -21.55 29.43 -22.96
N GLU A 640 -22.03 28.20 -23.10
CA GLU A 640 -21.34 27.08 -23.74
C GLU A 640 -21.05 27.41 -25.20
N LEU A 641 -22.06 27.86 -25.94
CA LEU A 641 -21.93 28.25 -27.36
C LEU A 641 -20.99 29.44 -27.53
N ARG A 642 -21.01 30.39 -26.60
CA ARG A 642 -20.09 31.56 -26.64
C ARG A 642 -18.64 31.16 -26.47
N LYS A 643 -18.37 30.13 -25.67
CA LYS A 643 -17.01 29.80 -25.24
C LYS A 643 -16.38 28.67 -26.04
N LEU A 644 -17.17 27.81 -26.71
CA LEU A 644 -16.72 26.64 -27.45
C LEU A 644 -15.57 26.93 -28.45
N CYS A 645 -15.57 28.09 -29.13
CA CYS A 645 -14.51 28.47 -30.07
C CYS A 645 -13.14 28.72 -29.43
N ASN A 646 -13.06 28.82 -28.09
CA ASN A 646 -11.81 28.94 -27.35
C ASN A 646 -11.21 27.58 -26.97
N PHE A 647 -11.92 26.49 -27.29
CA PHE A 647 -11.49 25.13 -26.99
C PHE A 647 -10.91 24.48 -28.23
N LYS A 648 -9.88 23.67 -28.02
CA LYS A 648 -9.25 22.87 -29.06
C LYS A 648 -9.06 21.46 -28.55
N VAL A 649 -9.41 20.47 -29.34
CA VAL A 649 -9.25 19.05 -28.96
C VAL A 649 -8.21 18.42 -29.88
N LEU A 650 -7.15 17.86 -29.28
CA LEU A 650 -6.06 17.24 -30.01
C LEU A 650 -5.86 15.80 -29.55
N VAL A 651 -5.64 14.91 -30.52
CA VAL A 651 -5.02 13.62 -30.26
C VAL A 651 -3.52 13.84 -30.35
N GLU A 652 -2.81 13.65 -29.24
CA GLU A 652 -1.36 13.87 -29.20
C GLU A 652 -0.58 12.62 -29.62
N ALA A 653 0.55 12.82 -30.29
CA ALA A 653 1.48 11.73 -30.55
C ALA A 653 2.12 11.26 -29.23
N LYS A 654 2.30 9.94 -29.08
CA LYS A 654 2.93 9.28 -27.93
C LYS A 654 4.32 9.84 -27.52
N GLY A 655 4.98 10.60 -28.39
CA GLY A 655 6.23 11.27 -28.10
C GLY A 655 6.17 12.77 -27.90
N SER A 656 5.00 13.42 -27.95
CA SER A 656 4.91 14.86 -27.70
C SER A 656 5.11 15.19 -26.21
N PRO A 657 5.66 16.38 -25.89
CA PRO A 657 5.70 16.89 -24.51
C PRO A 657 4.35 16.82 -23.80
N GLU A 658 3.28 17.17 -24.51
CA GLU A 658 1.91 17.25 -23.99
C GLU A 658 1.30 15.87 -23.78
N TYR A 659 1.80 14.82 -24.45
CA TYR A 659 1.49 13.44 -24.11
C TYR A 659 2.12 13.02 -22.77
N LEU A 660 3.40 13.33 -22.57
CA LEU A 660 4.14 12.94 -21.35
C LEU A 660 3.75 13.73 -20.10
N THR A 661 3.16 14.91 -20.27
CA THR A 661 2.85 15.85 -19.17
C THR A 661 1.36 16.13 -19.02
N ALA A 662 0.50 15.45 -19.78
CA ALA A 662 -0.95 15.61 -19.68
C ALA A 662 -1.42 15.46 -18.23
N GLY A 663 -0.84 14.51 -17.51
CA GLY A 663 -1.19 14.28 -16.12
C GLY A 663 -0.81 15.38 -15.15
N ASP A 664 0.33 16.01 -15.35
CA ASP A 664 0.72 17.15 -14.53
C ASP A 664 -0.13 18.39 -14.81
N ALA A 665 -0.80 18.44 -15.97
CA ALA A 665 -1.73 19.50 -16.32
C ALA A 665 -3.14 19.31 -15.70
N THR A 666 -3.55 18.10 -15.33
CA THR A 666 -4.91 17.79 -14.83
C THR A 666 -4.97 17.03 -13.51
N VAL A 667 -3.83 16.72 -12.88
CA VAL A 667 -3.71 15.86 -11.68
C VAL A 667 -3.94 14.36 -11.98
N CYS A 668 -3.27 13.83 -13.01
CA CYS A 668 -3.38 12.43 -13.45
C CYS A 668 -2.38 11.47 -12.85
N CYS A 669 -2.81 10.22 -12.78
CA CYS A 669 -1.94 9.07 -12.69
C CYS A 669 -0.99 8.88 -13.90
N MET A 670 -1.20 9.65 -14.99
CA MET A 670 -0.31 9.85 -16.15
C MET A 670 0.70 10.98 -15.96
N SER A 671 0.91 11.45 -14.73
CA SER A 671 1.98 12.40 -14.43
C SER A 671 3.33 11.89 -14.92
N TYR A 672 4.20 12.83 -15.22
CA TYR A 672 5.53 12.59 -15.71
C TYR A 672 6.29 11.58 -14.81
N GLY A 673 6.85 10.53 -15.41
CA GLY A 673 7.65 9.53 -14.71
C GLY A 673 6.84 8.50 -13.90
N SER A 674 5.51 8.60 -13.88
CA SER A 674 4.63 7.56 -13.33
C SER A 674 4.85 6.21 -14.05
N ILE A 675 4.56 5.10 -13.35
CA ILE A 675 4.65 3.75 -13.95
C ILE A 675 3.74 3.65 -15.19
N LYS A 676 2.55 4.26 -15.12
CA LYS A 676 1.60 4.35 -16.23
C LYS A 676 2.23 5.09 -17.41
N ALA A 677 2.64 6.35 -17.22
CA ALA A 677 3.26 7.14 -18.28
C ALA A 677 4.46 6.43 -18.90
N LYS A 678 5.28 5.73 -18.11
CA LYS A 678 6.38 4.90 -18.62
C LYS A 678 5.91 3.74 -19.49
N GLN A 679 4.96 2.94 -19.03
CA GLN A 679 4.44 1.80 -19.79
C GLN A 679 3.80 2.27 -21.11
N TYR A 680 2.94 3.29 -21.03
CA TYR A 680 2.28 3.88 -22.18
C TYR A 680 3.27 4.53 -23.14
N ALA A 681 4.32 5.22 -22.65
CA ALA A 681 5.30 5.92 -23.49
C ALA A 681 6.42 5.02 -24.06
N SER A 682 6.82 3.95 -23.38
CA SER A 682 8.10 3.27 -23.68
C SER A 682 8.03 1.85 -24.28
N LEU A 683 6.88 1.17 -24.27
CA LEU A 683 6.84 -0.26 -24.62
C LEU A 683 5.95 -0.65 -25.81
N GLU A 684 4.83 0.05 -26.09
CA GLU A 684 3.77 -0.56 -26.92
C GLU A 684 3.02 0.42 -27.85
N LYS A 685 2.60 0.00 -29.05
CA LYS A 685 2.02 0.93 -30.06
C LYS A 685 0.58 1.36 -29.77
N GLY A 686 -0.18 0.55 -29.05
CA GLY A 686 -1.65 0.58 -29.00
C GLY A 686 -2.36 1.76 -28.33
N PHE A 687 -1.64 2.78 -27.88
CA PHE A 687 -2.17 3.80 -26.95
C PHE A 687 -2.08 5.21 -27.51
N GLY A 688 -3.00 6.08 -27.09
CA GLY A 688 -3.04 7.49 -27.42
C GLY A 688 -3.55 8.33 -26.24
N ILE A 689 -3.57 9.65 -26.41
CA ILE A 689 -4.20 10.56 -25.46
C ILE A 689 -5.00 11.61 -26.23
N VAL A 690 -6.16 11.96 -25.67
CA VAL A 690 -6.95 13.11 -26.12
C VAL A 690 -6.74 14.22 -25.11
N ASN A 691 -6.21 15.35 -25.57
CA ASN A 691 -6.05 16.56 -24.77
C ASN A 691 -7.07 17.61 -25.22
N VAL A 692 -7.74 18.22 -24.24
CA VAL A 692 -8.59 19.40 -24.44
C VAL A 692 -7.83 20.63 -23.95
N TYR A 693 -7.67 21.57 -24.85
CA TYR A 693 -7.04 22.86 -24.59
C TYR A 693 -8.11 23.92 -24.42
N TYR A 694 -7.90 24.80 -23.46
CA TYR A 694 -8.55 26.11 -23.42
C TYR A 694 -7.51 27.17 -23.73
N LYS A 695 -7.71 27.89 -24.84
CA LYS A 695 -6.68 28.71 -25.49
C LYS A 695 -5.45 27.85 -25.78
N ASN A 696 -4.34 28.09 -25.07
CA ASN A 696 -3.07 27.42 -25.30
C ASN A 696 -2.69 26.43 -24.20
N ARG A 697 -3.57 26.10 -23.24
CA ARG A 697 -3.23 25.24 -22.09
C ARG A 697 -4.10 23.98 -22.09
N VAL A 698 -3.48 22.81 -21.89
CA VAL A 698 -4.21 21.56 -21.60
C VAL A 698 -4.96 21.72 -20.27
N ILE A 699 -6.26 21.48 -20.29
CA ILE A 699 -7.13 21.61 -19.11
C ILE A 699 -7.93 20.35 -18.81
N ALA A 700 -8.01 19.41 -19.75
CA ALA A 700 -8.56 18.08 -19.53
C ALA A 700 -7.86 17.07 -20.44
N ASN A 701 -7.78 15.81 -20.02
CA ASN A 701 -7.28 14.75 -20.87
C ASN A 701 -7.92 13.39 -20.59
N SER A 702 -7.75 12.46 -21.54
CA SER A 702 -8.10 11.06 -21.39
C SER A 702 -7.15 10.17 -22.16
N VAL A 703 -6.65 9.11 -21.50
CA VAL A 703 -5.92 8.03 -22.16
C VAL A 703 -6.89 7.21 -23.00
N ILE A 704 -6.54 6.97 -24.26
CA ILE A 704 -7.37 6.20 -25.20
C ILE A 704 -6.66 4.95 -25.71
N TRP A 705 -7.42 3.87 -25.86
CA TRP A 705 -6.95 2.62 -26.45
C TRP A 705 -8.09 1.79 -27.03
N ILE A 706 -7.78 0.85 -27.92
CA ILE A 706 -8.75 -0.07 -28.52
C ILE A 706 -8.63 -1.44 -27.85
N ASN A 707 -9.71 -1.93 -27.24
CA ASN A 707 -9.79 -3.29 -26.72
C ASN A 707 -10.02 -4.27 -27.88
N GLU A 708 -8.95 -4.95 -28.32
CA GLU A 708 -8.93 -5.79 -29.53
C GLU A 708 -10.00 -6.89 -29.54
N PRO A 709 -10.22 -7.66 -28.45
CA PRO A 709 -11.20 -8.75 -28.42
C PRO A 709 -12.65 -8.28 -28.56
N TYR A 710 -12.95 -7.05 -28.17
CA TYR A 710 -14.31 -6.51 -28.13
C TYR A 710 -14.57 -5.39 -29.15
N ASN A 711 -13.56 -5.08 -29.97
CA ASN A 711 -13.59 -4.01 -30.98
C ASN A 711 -14.18 -2.69 -30.46
N CYS A 712 -13.70 -2.24 -29.30
CA CYS A 712 -14.23 -1.11 -28.55
C CYS A 712 -13.14 -0.06 -28.31
N LEU A 713 -13.47 1.23 -28.47
CA LEU A 713 -12.62 2.33 -27.98
C LEU A 713 -12.88 2.53 -26.49
N VAL A 714 -11.82 2.67 -25.71
CA VAL A 714 -11.86 2.90 -24.27
C VAL A 714 -11.27 4.27 -23.99
N LEU A 715 -12.05 5.13 -23.32
CA LEU A 715 -11.56 6.30 -22.61
C LEU A 715 -11.30 5.85 -21.16
N ASP A 716 -10.04 5.66 -20.80
CA ASP A 716 -9.66 4.95 -19.56
C ASP A 716 -10.19 5.67 -18.32
N ASN A 717 -9.83 6.95 -18.22
CA ASN A 717 -10.32 7.92 -17.27
C ASN A 717 -10.35 9.30 -17.94
N ILE A 718 -11.21 10.20 -17.46
CA ILE A 718 -11.24 11.60 -17.89
C ILE A 718 -10.95 12.48 -16.69
N GLU A 719 -9.93 13.29 -16.84
CA GLU A 719 -9.48 14.18 -15.79
C GLU A 719 -9.48 15.63 -16.24
N VAL A 720 -9.83 16.49 -15.30
CA VAL A 720 -10.06 17.91 -15.53
C VAL A 720 -9.30 18.69 -14.47
N HIS A 721 -8.51 19.66 -14.93
CA HIS A 721 -7.84 20.58 -14.03
C HIS A 721 -8.89 21.28 -13.12
N PRO A 722 -8.72 21.27 -11.78
CA PRO A 722 -9.74 21.76 -10.83
C PRO A 722 -10.28 23.17 -11.12
N ASN A 723 -9.40 24.09 -11.53
CA ASN A 723 -9.74 25.47 -11.90
C ASN A 723 -10.62 25.61 -13.15
N TYR A 724 -10.83 24.53 -13.91
CA TYR A 724 -11.55 24.52 -15.19
C TYR A 724 -12.80 23.64 -15.17
N THR A 725 -13.17 23.10 -14.00
CA THR A 725 -14.41 22.33 -13.78
C THR A 725 -15.68 23.13 -14.08
N VAL A 726 -15.61 24.47 -14.01
CA VAL A 726 -16.68 25.39 -14.46
C VAL A 726 -17.05 25.20 -15.94
N TYR A 727 -16.20 24.54 -16.74
CA TYR A 727 -16.44 24.27 -18.16
C TYR A 727 -16.86 22.82 -18.44
N ASN A 728 -17.27 22.04 -17.43
CA ASN A 728 -17.59 20.61 -17.58
C ASN A 728 -18.58 20.31 -18.71
N GLU A 729 -19.62 21.12 -18.91
CA GLU A 729 -20.56 20.90 -20.02
C GLU A 729 -19.90 21.05 -21.40
N ILE A 730 -18.99 22.01 -21.56
CA ILE A 730 -18.22 22.17 -22.80
C ILE A 730 -17.24 20.99 -22.96
N LEU A 731 -16.60 20.57 -21.87
CA LEU A 731 -15.68 19.43 -21.88
C LEU A 731 -16.39 18.13 -22.26
N LYS A 732 -17.64 17.92 -21.84
CA LYS A 732 -18.47 16.78 -22.28
C LYS A 732 -18.65 16.78 -23.79
N ILE A 733 -18.96 17.94 -24.39
CA ILE A 733 -19.08 18.09 -25.85
C ILE A 733 -17.75 17.76 -26.52
N CYS A 734 -16.63 18.26 -26.00
CA CYS A 734 -15.29 17.99 -26.53
C CYS A 734 -14.97 16.50 -26.56
N PHE A 735 -15.14 15.78 -25.44
CA PHE A 735 -14.81 14.36 -25.37
C PHE A 735 -15.80 13.47 -26.12
N ARG A 736 -17.11 13.78 -26.11
CA ARG A 736 -18.10 13.04 -26.93
C ARG A 736 -17.80 13.16 -28.42
N THR A 737 -17.48 14.37 -28.88
CA THR A 737 -17.09 14.60 -30.29
C THR A 737 -15.83 13.83 -30.65
N ALA A 738 -14.83 13.83 -29.76
CA ALA A 738 -13.60 13.06 -29.96
C ALA A 738 -13.86 11.55 -30.03
N ALA A 739 -14.65 11.03 -29.09
CA ALA A 739 -15.04 9.62 -29.05
C ALA A 739 -15.73 9.19 -30.35
N GLU A 740 -16.70 9.95 -30.85
CA GLU A 740 -17.42 9.62 -32.08
C GLU A 740 -16.54 9.65 -33.34
N GLN A 741 -15.66 10.65 -33.45
CA GLN A 741 -14.75 10.75 -34.60
C GLN A 741 -13.72 9.62 -34.58
N LEU A 742 -13.13 9.33 -33.42
CA LEU A 742 -12.19 8.22 -33.26
C LEU A 742 -12.88 6.87 -33.50
N MET A 743 -14.12 6.69 -33.03
CA MET A 743 -14.91 5.48 -33.28
C MET A 743 -15.05 5.21 -34.79
N LYS A 744 -15.46 6.25 -35.56
CA LYS A 744 -15.60 6.16 -37.02
C LYS A 744 -14.26 5.91 -37.72
N GLN A 745 -13.22 6.64 -37.33
CA GLN A 745 -11.89 6.57 -37.95
C GLN A 745 -11.25 5.19 -37.78
N TYR A 746 -11.34 4.62 -36.58
CA TYR A 746 -10.72 3.34 -36.24
C TYR A 746 -11.64 2.13 -36.48
N GLN A 747 -12.85 2.36 -37.01
CA GLN A 747 -13.85 1.33 -37.36
C GLN A 747 -14.18 0.39 -36.19
N VAL A 748 -14.23 0.95 -34.98
CA VAL A 748 -14.63 0.24 -33.76
C VAL A 748 -16.14 0.37 -33.56
N GLY A 749 -16.76 -0.64 -32.96
CA GLY A 749 -18.23 -0.75 -32.93
C GLY A 749 -18.90 0.21 -31.95
N TRP A 750 -18.19 0.61 -30.89
CA TRP A 750 -18.74 1.32 -29.74
C TRP A 750 -17.62 1.94 -28.90
N VAL A 751 -18.00 2.83 -27.97
CA VAL A 751 -17.09 3.55 -27.08
C VAL A 751 -17.55 3.46 -25.63
N VAL A 752 -16.61 3.18 -24.73
CA VAL A 752 -16.83 3.19 -23.29
C VAL A 752 -15.93 4.17 -22.57
N GLN A 753 -16.37 4.57 -21.38
CA GLN A 753 -15.55 5.26 -20.39
C GLN A 753 -15.38 4.36 -19.16
N GLY A 754 -14.16 4.27 -18.62
CA GLY A 754 -13.92 3.59 -17.35
C GLY A 754 -14.66 4.26 -16.19
N THR A 755 -15.13 3.49 -15.19
CA THR A 755 -15.88 4.05 -14.06
C THR A 755 -14.99 4.45 -12.87
N SER A 756 -13.73 4.01 -12.86
CA SER A 756 -12.79 4.30 -11.78
C SER A 756 -12.15 5.69 -11.96
N TYR A 757 -12.32 6.57 -10.97
CA TYR A 757 -11.61 7.86 -10.84
C TYR A 757 -11.73 8.81 -12.06
N ASN A 758 -12.90 9.46 -12.21
CA ASN A 758 -13.15 10.46 -13.25
C ASN A 758 -13.56 11.81 -12.65
N ASP A 759 -12.99 12.91 -13.14
CA ASP A 759 -13.44 14.26 -12.84
C ASP A 759 -14.65 14.67 -13.72
N LEU A 760 -14.84 13.97 -14.84
CA LEU A 760 -15.92 14.21 -15.78
C LEU A 760 -16.59 12.91 -16.21
N ILE A 761 -17.89 12.81 -16.00
CA ILE A 761 -18.71 11.65 -16.40
C ILE A 761 -19.44 11.96 -17.70
N LEU A 762 -19.29 11.10 -18.71
CA LEU A 762 -19.95 11.24 -20.02
C LEU A 762 -21.18 10.33 -20.18
N TYR A 763 -21.25 9.23 -19.42
CA TYR A 763 -22.34 8.25 -19.44
C TYR A 763 -23.49 8.67 -18.51
N ASN A 764 -24.65 8.03 -18.69
CA ASN A 764 -25.79 8.19 -17.78
C ASN A 764 -25.70 7.15 -16.64
N ASP A 765 -26.06 7.53 -15.42
CA ASP A 765 -25.96 6.65 -14.25
C ASP A 765 -26.82 5.39 -14.36
N GLU A 766 -27.94 5.46 -15.08
CA GLU A 766 -28.87 4.35 -15.34
C GLU A 766 -28.32 3.29 -16.31
N GLN A 767 -27.22 3.58 -17.02
CA GLN A 767 -26.60 2.60 -17.94
C GLN A 767 -25.90 1.47 -17.18
N ILE A 768 -25.99 0.26 -17.75
CA ILE A 768 -25.43 -0.97 -17.18
C ILE A 768 -23.89 -0.89 -17.17
N GLU A 769 -23.28 -1.26 -16.04
CA GLU A 769 -21.82 -1.39 -15.91
C GLU A 769 -21.33 -2.64 -16.65
N ILE A 770 -20.35 -2.45 -17.53
CA ILE A 770 -19.70 -3.48 -18.33
C ILE A 770 -18.35 -3.81 -17.68
N ARG A 771 -18.06 -5.10 -17.51
CA ARG A 771 -16.78 -5.57 -16.99
C ARG A 771 -16.09 -6.44 -18.03
N PHE A 772 -14.93 -6.01 -18.53
CA PHE A 772 -14.20 -6.78 -19.54
C PHE A 772 -13.49 -8.01 -18.93
N PRO A 773 -13.79 -9.25 -19.37
CA PRO A 773 -13.06 -10.45 -18.97
C PRO A 773 -11.59 -10.44 -19.38
N MET A 774 -11.26 -9.78 -20.50
CA MET A 774 -9.90 -9.71 -21.03
C MET A 774 -9.54 -8.28 -21.45
N MET A 775 -8.53 -7.71 -20.80
CA MET A 775 -8.02 -6.38 -21.11
C MET A 775 -6.84 -6.51 -22.07
N LYS A 776 -7.11 -6.52 -23.38
CA LYS A 776 -6.07 -6.67 -24.42
C LYS A 776 -6.10 -5.51 -25.41
N PRO A 777 -5.25 -4.49 -25.21
CA PRO A 777 -5.16 -3.38 -26.16
C PRO A 777 -4.59 -3.85 -27.52
N LYS A 778 -5.09 -3.27 -28.61
CA LYS A 778 -4.66 -3.57 -29.98
C LYS A 778 -3.18 -3.20 -30.18
N GLU A 779 -2.41 -4.06 -30.84
CA GLU A 779 -0.96 -3.89 -31.06
C GLU A 779 -0.11 -3.78 -29.78
N VAL A 780 -0.53 -4.49 -28.72
CA VAL A 780 0.21 -4.60 -27.45
C VAL A 780 0.59 -6.05 -27.18
N GLN A 781 1.88 -6.32 -26.92
CA GLN A 781 2.40 -7.69 -26.72
C GLN A 781 2.58 -8.09 -25.24
N LEU A 782 2.60 -7.13 -24.32
CA LEU A 782 2.69 -7.40 -22.88
C LEU A 782 1.54 -8.28 -22.37
N LYS A 783 1.88 -9.28 -21.54
CA LYS A 783 0.91 -10.19 -20.91
C LYS A 783 0.07 -9.53 -19.81
N THR A 784 0.56 -8.44 -19.22
CA THR A 784 -0.09 -7.72 -18.14
C THR A 784 -0.18 -6.24 -18.50
N PHE A 785 -1.41 -5.72 -18.53
CA PHE A 785 -1.73 -4.33 -18.81
C PHE A 785 -2.53 -3.76 -17.64
N TYR A 786 -2.18 -2.56 -17.22
CA TYR A 786 -2.90 -1.82 -16.20
C TYR A 786 -3.83 -0.81 -16.89
N SER A 787 -5.12 -0.81 -16.52
CA SER A 787 -6.11 0.19 -16.92
C SER A 787 -7.14 0.34 -15.81
N ASP A 788 -7.64 1.56 -15.62
CA ASP A 788 -8.66 1.89 -14.63
C ASP A 788 -10.08 1.52 -15.13
N ALA A 789 -10.22 1.31 -16.44
CA ALA A 789 -11.43 0.86 -17.12
C ALA A 789 -11.70 -0.65 -17.07
N VAL A 790 -11.32 -1.35 -15.98
CA VAL A 790 -11.78 -2.74 -15.74
C VAL A 790 -13.30 -2.80 -15.65
N LYS A 791 -13.90 -1.76 -15.05
CA LYS A 791 -15.32 -1.47 -15.04
C LYS A 791 -15.55 -0.24 -15.91
N CYS A 792 -16.55 -0.29 -16.79
CA CYS A 792 -16.79 0.77 -17.76
C CYS A 792 -18.28 0.91 -18.08
N LYS A 793 -18.66 2.04 -18.67
CA LYS A 793 -20.02 2.31 -19.15
C LYS A 793 -20.00 2.88 -20.56
N LEU A 794 -21.06 2.59 -21.32
CA LEU A 794 -21.24 3.03 -22.71
C LEU A 794 -21.44 4.55 -22.78
N ILE A 795 -20.74 5.24 -23.68
CA ILE A 795 -20.87 6.70 -23.85
C ILE A 795 -21.43 7.13 -25.22
N CYS A 796 -21.43 6.24 -26.23
CA CYS A 796 -22.00 6.51 -27.56
C CYS A 796 -23.16 5.54 -27.86
N GLU A 797 -24.28 6.07 -28.39
CA GLU A 797 -25.65 5.49 -28.38
C GLU A 797 -25.89 4.21 -29.21
N LYS A 798 -24.89 3.62 -29.87
CA LYS A 798 -25.09 2.32 -30.53
C LYS A 798 -24.73 1.21 -29.57
N GLU A 799 -25.75 0.64 -28.91
CA GLU A 799 -25.60 -0.67 -28.26
C GLU A 799 -25.09 -1.71 -29.29
N PRO A 800 -23.99 -2.42 -29.01
CA PRO A 800 -23.54 -3.52 -29.86
C PRO A 800 -24.66 -4.50 -30.19
N ASN A 801 -24.83 -4.80 -31.48
CA ASN A 801 -25.86 -5.72 -31.97
C ASN A 801 -25.73 -7.16 -31.42
N THR A 802 -24.62 -7.52 -30.77
CA THR A 802 -24.40 -8.81 -30.10
C THR A 802 -23.30 -8.70 -29.04
N GLY A 803 -23.53 -9.23 -27.84
CA GLY A 803 -22.47 -9.55 -26.86
C GLY A 803 -22.34 -8.67 -25.62
N ILE A 804 -23.21 -7.67 -25.38
CA ILE A 804 -23.23 -6.97 -24.08
C ILE A 804 -23.68 -7.91 -22.97
N ASP A 805 -24.71 -8.72 -23.21
CA ASP A 805 -25.32 -9.58 -22.18
C ASP A 805 -24.33 -10.57 -21.53
N SER A 806 -23.25 -10.95 -22.24
CA SER A 806 -22.19 -11.83 -21.69
C SER A 806 -21.08 -11.07 -20.94
N LEU A 807 -21.09 -9.73 -20.97
CA LEU A 807 -20.14 -8.83 -20.31
C LEU A 807 -20.76 -8.08 -19.11
N VAL A 808 -22.08 -8.17 -18.96
CA VAL A 808 -22.81 -7.67 -17.80
C VAL A 808 -22.68 -8.69 -16.68
N SER A 809 -22.15 -8.23 -15.55
CA SER A 809 -22.07 -9.01 -14.32
C SER A 809 -23.49 -9.26 -13.78
N ASP A 810 -23.94 -10.52 -13.74
CA ASP A 810 -25.08 -10.96 -12.93
C ASP A 810 -24.78 -10.66 -11.45
N THR A 811 -25.07 -9.42 -11.02
CA THR A 811 -24.86 -8.97 -9.63
C THR A 811 -26.19 -8.74 -8.92
N TYR A 812 -27.18 -9.57 -9.21
CA TYR A 812 -28.35 -9.77 -8.36
C TYR A 812 -28.68 -11.26 -8.29
N LEU A 813 -28.01 -11.99 -7.39
CA LEU A 813 -28.50 -13.21 -6.72
C LEU A 813 -27.45 -13.71 -5.71
N SER A 814 -27.28 -12.99 -4.60
CA SER A 814 -26.88 -13.58 -3.32
C SER A 814 -27.24 -12.65 -2.14
N ALA A 815 -28.56 -12.51 -1.95
CA ALA A 815 -29.12 -12.29 -0.63
C ALA A 815 -30.04 -13.48 -0.32
N ALA A 816 -29.46 -14.51 0.31
CA ALA A 816 -30.13 -15.54 1.10
C ALA A 816 -29.06 -16.27 1.93
#